data_AF-A0A524LHX1-F1
#
_entry.id   AF-A0A524LHX1-F1
#
_cell.length_a   1.000
_cell.length_b   1.000
_cell.length_c   1.000
_cell.angle_alpha   90.00
_cell.angle_beta   90.00
_cell.angle_gamma   90.00
#
_symmetry.space_group_name_H-M   'P 1'
#
loop_
_entity.id
_entity.type
_entity.pdbx_description
1 polymer ?
#
loop_
_entity_poly.entity_id
_entity_poly.type
_entity_poly.pdbx_seq_one_letter_code
_entity_poly.pdbx_strand_id
1 'polypeptide(L)'
;SLLLEMFIERWSKPWYNYCVENNLEWTGHYWEHGWPDPAHCIDNMALYAWHQVPAIDILMNQYREDVNAQFGNVRAVKEVISAANQMGRTRTLSETYGAGGWDLRFADMKRIADWEYVLGVNFINPHLSYMTIAGARKRDHPQSFSYHEPWWENHKVMGDYFSRLSLALSAGKQVNHILVLEPTTTAWMYFSPENTSTLYSQLGPLFQNFVLDLEKHQVEYDLGSENIIANNGKIDKNRFVVGHRAYDLVVLPPGMQNLDKRTFDLMDTYLQNGGKILSFTEMISFVDGRTSEGLKNLKQRYEKQWIHATTISDQNVLQALTSPRIQFDHAEMVKGKLFHHRRELSDGQLIFLVNTDDREWTQGSLRAAGLSVTELDALNGSEKAYPWENMDGQVHIKFELPPAGSILLYVSEKKSTPPEQQAPPLVKIISPASDLKIHREALNVLTLDFCDLELAGKTEADIYFYQAADKIYKHHGLDGNPWSEAVQYKSDILDKDHFDAQSGFIATYSFTVDPGVDFASLQLVVERPERWKIQVNDQPVPPEAERFWLDRAFGVFMIGDKVKTGENRVRLIGQPMTIHSELEPVYLLGAFGLAAVEKGWKLIPESKMRLGSWDQQGLPFYSDAVSYSRTYRVKPENRRHIVKLTDWYGALATVSVNQNPAGIIAWEPAELDITKFVKEGDNEISVTVFGTLKNLLGPHHNGPVRGAAWPSSFQTAPLHQPSGIDYDFISYGLNRDFILLSSEGPSRRVYYKTYQTAAPVIEPQTSLGMDQAVRVTLSCPTDGAVIRYTVDGTQPATNSAVYKGPFELEKRTEVKAQAYKEGLQASVVATQSYYILDSEKNGMTYRYYEGKWEYLPDFASLIAVTTGRCYDFDPDPLLRRGSSFALVFDGFLEVETAGEFTFYLNSNDGSRLMVKQSEVVSNDGLHGNKEMQGKIYLETGLHPFRLEYFDAGGSHSLDVSYQGPGIKKQKVPADRILFQQTR
;
A
#
# COMPACT_ATOMS: atom_id res chain seq x y z
N SER A 1 16.46 -34.92 -7.51
CA SER A 1 15.09 -35.14 -8.05
C SER A 1 15.21 -35.29 -9.56
N LEU A 2 14.70 -36.40 -10.13
CA LEU A 2 14.83 -36.69 -11.56
C LEU A 2 14.24 -35.57 -12.44
N LEU A 3 13.11 -34.98 -12.04
CA LEU A 3 12.49 -33.90 -12.82
C LEU A 3 13.35 -32.64 -12.87
N LEU A 4 13.92 -32.22 -11.73
CA LEU A 4 14.85 -31.09 -11.67
C LEU A 4 16.08 -31.34 -12.53
N GLU A 5 16.68 -32.52 -12.41
CA GLU A 5 17.85 -32.92 -13.20
C GLU A 5 17.53 -32.90 -14.70
N MET A 6 16.40 -33.47 -15.11
CA MET A 6 15.98 -33.43 -16.51
C MET A 6 15.76 -32.01 -17.01
N PHE A 7 15.13 -31.14 -16.21
CA PHE A 7 14.94 -29.73 -16.58
C PHE A 7 16.29 -29.03 -16.75
N ILE A 8 17.21 -29.19 -15.81
CA ILE A 8 18.56 -28.60 -15.90
C ILE A 8 19.32 -29.12 -17.11
N GLU A 9 19.38 -30.44 -17.34
CA GLU A 9 20.15 -31.04 -18.44
C GLU A 9 19.57 -30.74 -19.82
N ARG A 10 18.24 -30.60 -19.93
CA ARG A 10 17.55 -30.46 -21.22
C ARG A 10 17.14 -29.03 -21.55
N TRP A 11 17.07 -28.15 -20.56
CA TRP A 11 16.68 -26.75 -20.74
C TRP A 11 17.76 -25.79 -20.26
N SER A 12 18.08 -25.78 -18.96
CA SER A 12 18.95 -24.73 -18.39
C SER A 12 20.38 -24.76 -18.93
N LYS A 13 21.02 -25.95 -18.99
CA LYS A 13 22.38 -26.10 -19.54
C LYS A 13 22.46 -25.75 -21.03
N PRO A 14 21.56 -26.28 -21.91
CA PRO A 14 21.54 -25.87 -23.31
C PRO A 14 21.40 -24.36 -23.52
N TRP A 15 20.50 -23.69 -22.79
CA TRP A 15 20.32 -22.24 -22.91
C TRP A 15 21.50 -21.46 -22.37
N TYR A 16 22.06 -21.87 -21.23
CA TYR A 16 23.28 -21.28 -20.71
C TYR A 16 24.41 -21.33 -21.74
N ASN A 17 24.65 -22.51 -22.34
CA ASN A 17 25.68 -22.70 -23.36
C ASN A 17 25.38 -21.88 -24.61
N TYR A 18 24.14 -21.86 -25.09
CA TYR A 18 23.74 -21.04 -26.23
C TYR A 18 24.04 -19.56 -25.99
N CYS A 19 23.69 -19.03 -24.81
CA CYS A 19 23.97 -17.64 -24.46
C CYS A 19 25.48 -17.37 -24.38
N VAL A 20 26.28 -18.27 -23.79
CA VAL A 20 27.75 -18.16 -23.79
C VAL A 20 28.32 -18.16 -25.21
N GLU A 21 27.89 -19.09 -26.06
CA GLU A 21 28.37 -19.23 -27.44
C GLU A 21 28.01 -18.04 -28.32
N ASN A 22 26.90 -17.34 -28.01
CA ASN A 22 26.40 -16.20 -28.76
C ASN A 22 26.67 -14.84 -28.09
N ASN A 23 27.46 -14.80 -27.00
CA ASN A 23 27.76 -13.58 -26.25
C ASN A 23 26.50 -12.82 -25.79
N LEU A 24 25.54 -13.57 -25.26
CA LEU A 24 24.30 -13.07 -24.65
C LEU A 24 24.32 -13.31 -23.14
N GLU A 25 23.66 -12.43 -22.39
CA GLU A 25 23.37 -12.65 -20.98
C GLU A 25 21.94 -13.18 -20.81
N TRP A 26 21.80 -14.40 -20.32
CA TRP A 26 20.50 -14.95 -19.95
C TRP A 26 20.07 -14.40 -18.59
N THR A 27 18.87 -13.81 -18.59
CA THR A 27 18.15 -13.39 -17.39
C THR A 27 16.69 -13.84 -17.46
N GLY A 28 15.99 -13.72 -16.35
CA GLY A 28 14.63 -14.18 -16.15
C GLY A 28 14.45 -14.71 -14.74
N HIS A 29 13.18 -14.82 -14.33
CA HIS A 29 12.78 -15.35 -13.04
C HIS A 29 11.97 -16.64 -13.22
N TYR A 30 11.72 -17.33 -12.12
CA TYR A 30 10.78 -18.45 -12.04
C TYR A 30 9.60 -18.00 -11.17
N TRP A 31 8.79 -18.91 -10.64
CA TRP A 31 7.70 -18.51 -9.74
C TRP A 31 8.12 -18.68 -8.28
N GLU A 32 9.06 -17.85 -7.81
CA GLU A 32 9.62 -17.95 -6.45
C GLU A 32 8.56 -17.78 -5.36
N HIS A 33 7.54 -16.96 -5.63
CA HIS A 33 6.41 -16.76 -4.74
C HIS A 33 5.59 -18.03 -4.52
N GLY A 34 5.74 -19.06 -5.36
CA GLY A 34 5.06 -20.34 -5.20
C GLY A 34 5.79 -21.36 -4.32
N TRP A 35 7.05 -21.12 -3.95
CA TRP A 35 7.77 -22.04 -3.07
C TRP A 35 7.04 -22.18 -1.72
N PRO A 36 6.94 -23.39 -1.14
CA PRO A 36 7.68 -24.60 -1.48
C PRO A 36 6.99 -25.56 -2.47
N ASP A 37 6.02 -25.07 -3.26
CA ASP A 37 5.27 -25.92 -4.18
C ASP A 37 6.06 -26.32 -5.44
N PRO A 38 6.44 -27.60 -5.58
CA PRO A 38 7.19 -28.06 -6.73
C PRO A 38 6.39 -28.03 -8.04
N ALA A 39 5.07 -27.86 -8.00
CA ALA A 39 4.24 -27.65 -9.20
C ALA A 39 4.39 -26.22 -9.77
N HIS A 40 4.74 -25.24 -8.93
CA HIS A 40 5.06 -23.88 -9.38
C HIS A 40 6.53 -23.77 -9.80
N CYS A 41 7.44 -24.17 -8.93
CA CYS A 41 8.86 -24.24 -9.24
C CYS A 41 9.53 -25.31 -8.38
N ILE A 42 10.37 -26.15 -9.01
CA ILE A 42 10.97 -27.30 -8.33
C ILE A 42 12.03 -26.84 -7.31
N ASP A 43 12.99 -26.00 -7.74
CA ASP A 43 14.04 -25.37 -6.90
C ASP A 43 14.52 -24.10 -7.61
N ASN A 44 14.12 -22.93 -7.13
CA ASN A 44 14.47 -21.64 -7.77
C ASN A 44 15.99 -21.45 -7.84
N MET A 45 16.69 -21.70 -6.73
CA MET A 45 18.14 -21.49 -6.62
C MET A 45 18.92 -22.38 -7.60
N ALA A 46 18.54 -23.65 -7.71
CA ALA A 46 19.16 -24.59 -8.64
C ALA A 46 19.05 -24.10 -10.09
N LEU A 47 17.94 -23.46 -10.44
CA LEU A 47 17.72 -22.88 -11.77
C LEU A 47 18.47 -21.56 -11.94
N TYR A 48 18.49 -20.68 -10.94
CA TYR A 48 19.27 -19.44 -10.94
C TYR A 48 20.76 -19.66 -11.18
N ALA A 49 21.31 -20.79 -10.72
CA ALA A 49 22.71 -21.12 -10.92
C ALA A 49 23.15 -21.16 -12.40
N TRP A 50 22.19 -21.34 -13.31
CA TRP A 50 22.40 -21.40 -14.76
C TRP A 50 22.13 -20.08 -15.49
N HIS A 51 21.68 -19.01 -14.81
CA HIS A 51 21.56 -17.69 -15.46
C HIS A 51 22.92 -16.96 -15.44
N GLN A 52 23.22 -16.17 -16.47
CA GLN A 52 24.32 -15.20 -16.40
C GLN A 52 23.96 -14.05 -15.45
N VAL A 53 22.70 -13.61 -15.47
CA VAL A 53 22.12 -12.60 -14.59
C VAL A 53 20.85 -13.18 -13.97
N PRO A 54 20.92 -13.88 -12.82
CA PRO A 54 19.73 -14.43 -12.18
C PRO A 54 18.80 -13.30 -11.73
N ALA A 55 17.48 -13.55 -11.80
CA ALA A 55 16.47 -12.53 -11.54
C ALA A 55 15.23 -13.09 -10.82
N ILE A 56 14.45 -12.17 -10.26
CA ILE A 56 13.17 -12.38 -9.55
C ILE A 56 12.11 -11.38 -10.06
N ASP A 57 10.87 -11.49 -9.59
CA ASP A 57 9.82 -10.47 -9.76
C ASP A 57 9.27 -9.97 -8.42
N ILE A 58 9.13 -8.65 -8.27
CA ILE A 58 8.57 -7.97 -7.08
C ILE A 58 7.58 -6.90 -7.55
N LEU A 59 6.33 -7.31 -7.70
CA LEU A 59 5.33 -6.59 -8.47
C LEU A 59 4.54 -5.56 -7.63
N MET A 60 3.74 -6.02 -6.65
CA MET A 60 2.73 -5.22 -5.95
C MET A 60 3.29 -4.39 -4.78
N ASN A 61 2.65 -3.26 -4.44
CA ASN A 61 3.01 -2.40 -3.29
C ASN A 61 2.27 -2.81 -2.00
N GLN A 62 2.21 -4.12 -1.72
CA GLN A 62 1.57 -4.64 -0.52
C GLN A 62 2.59 -5.38 0.33
N TYR A 63 3.12 -4.71 1.35
CA TYR A 63 4.11 -5.31 2.24
C TYR A 63 3.46 -6.41 3.09
N ARG A 64 3.93 -7.64 2.93
CA ARG A 64 3.55 -8.81 3.74
C ARG A 64 4.77 -9.69 3.96
N GLU A 65 4.84 -10.33 5.12
CA GLU A 65 5.97 -11.17 5.53
C GLU A 65 5.73 -12.67 5.29
N ASP A 66 4.63 -13.03 4.62
CA ASP A 66 4.31 -14.42 4.30
C ASP A 66 5.12 -14.96 3.11
N VAL A 67 5.16 -16.29 3.00
CA VAL A 67 6.01 -17.03 2.05
C VAL A 67 5.62 -16.80 0.58
N ASN A 68 4.41 -16.29 0.32
CA ASN A 68 3.89 -16.01 -1.02
C ASN A 68 3.73 -14.50 -1.28
N ALA A 69 4.26 -13.65 -0.38
CA ALA A 69 4.24 -12.22 -0.59
C ALA A 69 5.17 -11.81 -1.74
N GLN A 70 4.74 -10.82 -2.52
CA GLN A 70 5.58 -10.17 -3.53
C GLN A 70 6.56 -9.22 -2.84
N PHE A 71 6.04 -8.26 -2.07
CA PHE A 71 6.85 -7.33 -1.28
C PHE A 71 6.90 -7.74 0.19
N GLY A 72 8.09 -7.98 0.73
CA GLY A 72 8.34 -8.43 2.12
C GLY A 72 8.74 -9.91 2.25
N ASN A 73 8.71 -10.65 1.13
CA ASN A 73 9.26 -12.02 1.06
C ASN A 73 10.79 -12.00 0.96
N VAL A 74 11.44 -11.89 2.12
CA VAL A 74 12.91 -11.85 2.22
C VAL A 74 13.55 -13.08 1.57
N ARG A 75 12.98 -14.27 1.73
CA ARG A 75 13.53 -15.52 1.20
C ARG A 75 13.74 -15.44 -0.31
N ALA A 76 12.74 -14.96 -1.06
CA ALA A 76 12.84 -14.78 -2.52
C ALA A 76 14.09 -13.96 -2.94
N VAL A 77 14.33 -12.83 -2.28
CA VAL A 77 15.48 -11.97 -2.59
C VAL A 77 16.80 -12.61 -2.13
N LYS A 78 16.79 -13.32 -1.01
CA LYS A 78 17.97 -14.01 -0.47
C LYS A 78 18.35 -15.23 -1.31
N GLU A 79 17.41 -15.95 -1.91
CA GLU A 79 17.67 -17.06 -2.84
C GLU A 79 18.53 -16.60 -4.02
N VAL A 80 18.10 -15.53 -4.71
CA VAL A 80 18.77 -15.05 -5.93
C VAL A 80 20.19 -14.54 -5.66
N ILE A 81 20.40 -13.78 -4.59
CA ILE A 81 21.76 -13.29 -4.24
C ILE A 81 22.66 -14.41 -3.73
N SER A 82 22.12 -15.41 -3.02
CA SER A 82 22.91 -16.55 -2.54
C SER A 82 23.40 -17.40 -3.70
N ALA A 83 22.52 -17.69 -4.67
CA ALA A 83 22.90 -18.38 -5.90
C ALA A 83 23.92 -17.55 -6.71
N ALA A 84 23.72 -16.24 -6.84
CA ALA A 84 24.66 -15.35 -7.51
C ALA A 84 26.05 -15.36 -6.82
N ASN A 85 26.08 -15.26 -5.49
CA ASN A 85 27.31 -15.29 -4.68
C ASN A 85 28.07 -16.61 -4.90
N GLN A 86 27.38 -17.75 -4.79
CA GLN A 86 27.94 -19.08 -4.94
C GLN A 86 28.43 -19.34 -6.36
N MET A 87 27.75 -18.83 -7.39
CA MET A 87 28.13 -18.99 -8.79
C MET A 87 29.08 -17.89 -9.32
N GLY A 88 29.46 -16.94 -8.47
CA GLY A 88 30.39 -15.87 -8.85
C GLY A 88 29.79 -14.82 -9.78
N ARG A 89 28.47 -14.65 -9.78
CA ARG A 89 27.76 -13.60 -10.54
C ARG A 89 27.83 -12.28 -9.79
N THR A 90 27.92 -11.19 -10.55
CA THR A 90 27.97 -9.83 -10.01
C THR A 90 26.65 -9.08 -10.14
N ARG A 91 25.74 -9.55 -11.00
CA ARG A 91 24.45 -8.95 -11.28
C ARG A 91 23.31 -9.84 -10.81
N THR A 92 22.32 -9.22 -10.20
CA THR A 92 21.02 -9.77 -9.80
C THR A 92 19.97 -8.76 -10.20
N LEU A 93 18.92 -9.22 -10.88
CA LEU A 93 17.88 -8.35 -11.44
C LEU A 93 16.54 -8.61 -10.77
N SER A 94 15.68 -7.61 -10.74
CA SER A 94 14.26 -7.79 -10.41
C SER A 94 13.37 -7.07 -11.40
N GLU A 95 12.36 -7.77 -11.90
CA GLU A 95 11.20 -7.13 -12.52
C GLU A 95 10.33 -6.52 -11.43
N THR A 96 10.16 -5.20 -11.42
CA THR A 96 9.59 -4.50 -10.25
C THR A 96 8.40 -3.60 -10.64
N TYR A 97 7.42 -3.46 -9.73
CA TYR A 97 6.27 -2.54 -9.78
C TYR A 97 5.07 -2.94 -10.64
N GLY A 98 5.15 -4.08 -11.35
CA GLY A 98 4.04 -4.56 -12.15
C GLY A 98 2.81 -4.80 -11.28
N ALA A 99 1.62 -4.58 -11.82
CA ALA A 99 0.38 -4.69 -11.06
C ALA A 99 0.33 -3.83 -9.78
N GLY A 100 1.26 -2.89 -9.54
CA GLY A 100 1.27 -1.99 -8.38
C GLY A 100 0.11 -1.00 -8.36
N GLY A 101 -0.65 -0.93 -9.45
CA GLY A 101 -1.77 -0.03 -9.65
C GLY A 101 -1.32 1.35 -10.14
N TRP A 102 -2.26 2.09 -10.72
CA TRP A 102 -2.07 3.50 -11.09
C TRP A 102 -1.92 4.42 -9.86
N ASP A 103 -1.92 3.89 -8.63
CA ASP A 103 -1.75 4.60 -7.36
C ASP A 103 -0.33 4.56 -6.80
N LEU A 104 0.65 4.01 -7.53
CA LEU A 104 2.04 3.96 -7.08
C LEU A 104 2.69 5.35 -6.99
N ARG A 105 3.31 5.66 -5.85
CA ARG A 105 3.98 6.96 -5.59
C ARG A 105 5.50 6.78 -5.56
N PHE A 106 6.26 7.89 -5.58
CA PHE A 106 7.73 7.84 -5.50
C PHE A 106 8.21 7.26 -4.15
N ALA A 107 7.49 7.52 -3.06
CA ALA A 107 7.76 6.89 -1.76
C ALA A 107 7.68 5.36 -1.86
N ASP A 108 6.65 4.85 -2.54
CA ASP A 108 6.42 3.41 -2.69
C ASP A 108 7.50 2.78 -3.57
N MET A 109 7.80 3.41 -4.71
CA MET A 109 8.87 2.98 -5.61
C MET A 109 10.22 2.87 -4.88
N LYS A 110 10.59 3.93 -4.14
CA LYS A 110 11.84 3.96 -3.37
C LYS A 110 11.86 2.87 -2.30
N ARG A 111 10.77 2.71 -1.56
CA ARG A 111 10.65 1.76 -0.45
C ARG A 111 10.81 0.31 -0.91
N ILE A 112 10.17 -0.06 -2.03
CA ILE A 112 10.26 -1.41 -2.61
C ILE A 112 11.68 -1.65 -3.15
N ALA A 113 12.20 -0.74 -4.00
CA ALA A 113 13.52 -0.92 -4.58
C ALA A 113 14.64 -0.93 -3.54
N ASP A 114 14.59 -0.07 -2.52
CA ASP A 114 15.59 -0.07 -1.44
C ASP A 114 15.58 -1.40 -0.67
N TRP A 115 14.40 -1.98 -0.42
CA TRP A 115 14.25 -3.29 0.21
C TRP A 115 14.84 -4.41 -0.66
N GLU A 116 14.65 -4.36 -1.97
CA GLU A 116 15.28 -5.31 -2.89
C GLU A 116 16.80 -5.13 -2.93
N TYR A 117 17.27 -3.87 -3.04
CA TYR A 117 18.69 -3.53 -3.08
C TYR A 117 19.44 -3.98 -1.84
N VAL A 118 18.86 -3.75 -0.65
CA VAL A 118 19.50 -4.10 0.61
C VAL A 118 19.56 -5.62 0.83
N LEU A 119 18.59 -6.38 0.30
CA LEU A 119 18.58 -7.83 0.44
C LEU A 119 19.45 -8.55 -0.60
N GLY A 120 19.71 -7.91 -1.76
CA GLY A 120 20.72 -8.39 -2.70
C GLY A 120 20.39 -8.29 -4.18
N VAL A 121 19.25 -7.72 -4.58
CA VAL A 121 19.06 -7.27 -5.97
C VAL A 121 20.02 -6.10 -6.23
N ASN A 122 20.56 -5.96 -7.43
CA ASN A 122 21.36 -4.80 -7.78
C ASN A 122 21.05 -4.21 -9.16
N PHE A 123 19.92 -4.58 -9.74
CA PHE A 123 19.39 -4.01 -10.96
C PHE A 123 17.86 -4.08 -10.95
N ILE A 124 17.19 -2.93 -10.94
CA ILE A 124 15.72 -2.83 -11.00
C ILE A 124 15.28 -2.67 -12.46
N ASN A 125 14.33 -3.49 -12.89
CA ASN A 125 13.68 -3.45 -14.19
C ASN A 125 12.19 -3.09 -14.02
N PRO A 126 11.79 -1.82 -14.18
CA PRO A 126 10.41 -1.40 -13.99
C PRO A 126 9.44 -2.05 -14.99
N HIS A 127 8.40 -2.73 -14.48
CA HIS A 127 7.30 -3.30 -15.26
C HIS A 127 6.14 -2.29 -15.33
N LEU A 128 5.83 -1.63 -16.46
CA LEU A 128 6.46 -1.61 -17.78
C LEU A 128 6.43 -0.18 -18.35
N SER A 129 7.14 0.09 -19.44
CA SER A 129 6.94 1.29 -20.27
C SER A 129 6.00 0.98 -21.44
N TYR A 130 4.76 1.48 -21.39
CA TYR A 130 3.79 1.23 -22.44
C TYR A 130 4.05 2.12 -23.66
N MET A 131 3.99 1.52 -24.85
CA MET A 131 4.01 2.28 -26.12
C MET A 131 2.71 3.06 -26.33
N THR A 132 1.60 2.49 -25.86
CA THR A 132 0.27 3.09 -25.83
C THR A 132 -0.56 2.47 -24.73
N ILE A 133 -1.44 3.26 -24.14
CA ILE A 133 -2.41 2.86 -23.12
C ILE A 133 -3.83 2.70 -23.69
N ALA A 134 -3.98 2.71 -25.03
CA ALA A 134 -5.27 2.57 -25.70
C ALA A 134 -5.96 1.22 -25.44
N GLY A 135 -7.28 1.26 -25.28
CA GLY A 135 -8.10 0.06 -25.11
C GLY A 135 -7.76 -0.70 -23.82
N ALA A 136 -7.63 -2.03 -23.91
CA ALA A 136 -7.29 -2.89 -22.77
C ALA A 136 -5.92 -2.64 -22.13
N ARG A 137 -4.98 -2.00 -22.86
CA ARG A 137 -3.57 -1.87 -22.47
C ARG A 137 -3.38 -1.06 -21.18
N LYS A 138 -4.21 -0.03 -20.92
CA LYS A 138 -4.18 0.73 -19.66
C LYS A 138 -4.59 -0.06 -18.41
N ARG A 139 -5.02 -1.31 -18.54
CA ARG A 139 -5.48 -2.17 -17.44
C ARG A 139 -4.60 -3.40 -17.24
N ASP A 140 -3.60 -3.58 -18.11
CA ASP A 140 -2.71 -4.73 -18.11
C ASP A 140 -1.60 -4.57 -17.07
N HIS A 141 -1.90 -4.95 -15.82
CA HIS A 141 -0.98 -4.87 -14.68
C HIS A 141 -0.31 -3.50 -14.53
N PRO A 142 -1.09 -2.40 -14.41
CA PRO A 142 -0.57 -1.03 -14.32
C PRO A 142 0.33 -0.85 -13.09
N GLN A 143 1.23 0.13 -13.08
CA GLN A 143 1.26 1.35 -13.90
C GLN A 143 2.28 1.36 -15.06
N SER A 144 2.40 2.51 -15.74
CA SER A 144 3.36 2.73 -16.83
C SER A 144 4.51 3.67 -16.45
N PHE A 145 5.74 3.31 -16.79
CA PHE A 145 6.91 4.19 -16.66
C PHE A 145 7.17 4.91 -17.98
N SER A 146 6.33 5.89 -18.31
CA SER A 146 6.40 6.64 -19.58
C SER A 146 5.71 8.01 -19.48
N TYR A 147 5.70 8.77 -20.58
CA TYR A 147 5.14 10.13 -20.64
C TYR A 147 3.65 10.23 -20.30
N HIS A 148 2.95 9.11 -20.18
CA HIS A 148 1.55 9.07 -19.76
C HIS A 148 1.39 9.51 -18.30
N GLU A 149 2.40 9.27 -17.44
CA GLU A 149 2.33 9.66 -16.03
C GLU A 149 2.52 11.18 -15.86
N PRO A 150 1.70 11.85 -15.02
CA PRO A 150 1.79 13.30 -14.82
C PRO A 150 3.13 13.73 -14.21
N TRP A 151 3.80 12.82 -13.50
CA TRP A 151 5.07 13.06 -12.83
C TRP A 151 6.30 12.65 -13.66
N TRP A 152 6.14 12.16 -14.90
CA TRP A 152 7.20 11.52 -15.69
C TRP A 152 8.49 12.35 -15.80
N GLU A 153 8.37 13.66 -16.00
CA GLU A 153 9.52 14.57 -16.11
C GLU A 153 10.43 14.55 -14.86
N ASN A 154 9.88 14.17 -13.69
CA ASN A 154 10.60 14.06 -12.43
C ASN A 154 11.16 12.66 -12.16
N HIS A 155 10.80 11.65 -12.96
CA HIS A 155 11.24 10.26 -12.77
C HIS A 155 12.76 10.09 -12.91
N LYS A 156 13.44 11.03 -13.59
CA LYS A 156 14.91 11.07 -13.65
C LYS A 156 15.56 11.01 -12.26
N VAL A 157 14.94 11.61 -11.23
CA VAL A 157 15.47 11.57 -9.85
C VAL A 157 15.56 10.13 -9.34
N MET A 158 14.52 9.33 -9.58
CA MET A 158 14.49 7.90 -9.21
C MET A 158 15.47 7.09 -10.05
N GLY A 159 15.50 7.32 -11.37
CA GLY A 159 16.44 6.66 -12.27
C GLY A 159 17.91 6.88 -11.90
N ASP A 160 18.30 8.13 -11.59
CA ASP A 160 19.65 8.46 -11.13
C ASP A 160 19.97 7.79 -9.78
N TYR A 161 19.02 7.84 -8.84
CA TYR A 161 19.16 7.22 -7.52
C TYR A 161 19.40 5.71 -7.62
N PHE A 162 18.54 4.99 -8.34
CA PHE A 162 18.68 3.55 -8.56
C PHE A 162 19.93 3.20 -9.35
N SER A 163 20.34 4.01 -10.32
CA SER A 163 21.58 3.79 -11.07
C SER A 163 22.83 3.84 -10.17
N ARG A 164 22.86 4.79 -9.21
CA ARG A 164 23.97 4.89 -8.25
C ARG A 164 23.99 3.71 -7.28
N LEU A 165 22.82 3.29 -6.78
CA LEU A 165 22.72 2.07 -5.96
C LEU A 165 23.12 0.81 -6.72
N SER A 166 22.66 0.66 -7.96
CA SER A 166 23.05 -0.45 -8.85
C SER A 166 24.55 -0.53 -9.04
N LEU A 167 25.23 0.60 -9.25
CA LEU A 167 26.68 0.65 -9.34
C LEU A 167 27.34 0.26 -8.00
N ALA A 168 26.92 0.89 -6.90
CA ALA A 168 27.53 0.68 -5.59
C ALA A 168 27.38 -0.78 -5.11
N LEU A 169 26.19 -1.35 -5.26
CA LEU A 169 25.85 -2.68 -4.72
C LEU A 169 26.25 -3.83 -5.66
N SER A 170 26.65 -3.53 -6.90
CA SER A 170 27.35 -4.49 -7.78
C SER A 170 28.87 -4.42 -7.67
N ALA A 171 29.43 -3.36 -7.06
CA ALA A 171 30.87 -3.23 -6.82
C ALA A 171 31.34 -4.14 -5.67
N GLY A 172 32.56 -4.69 -5.75
CA GLY A 172 33.11 -5.54 -4.70
C GLY A 172 32.50 -6.94 -4.64
N LYS A 173 32.40 -7.51 -3.44
CA LYS A 173 31.79 -8.82 -3.18
C LYS A 173 31.02 -8.82 -1.87
N GLN A 174 29.87 -9.50 -1.82
CA GLN A 174 29.26 -9.89 -0.56
C GLN A 174 29.88 -11.22 -0.10
N VAL A 175 30.41 -11.24 1.12
CA VAL A 175 31.09 -12.40 1.69
C VAL A 175 30.42 -12.75 3.01
N ASN A 176 29.65 -13.84 2.97
CA ASN A 176 28.95 -14.39 4.11
C ASN A 176 29.68 -15.64 4.61
N HIS A 177 29.69 -15.85 5.93
CA HIS A 177 30.40 -16.96 6.58
C HIS A 177 29.47 -18.09 7.04
N ILE A 178 28.16 -17.89 6.90
CA ILE A 178 27.11 -18.79 7.36
C ILE A 178 26.35 -19.32 6.13
N LEU A 179 26.21 -20.64 6.03
CA LEU A 179 25.38 -21.32 5.04
C LEU A 179 24.11 -21.84 5.72
N VAL A 180 22.94 -21.33 5.32
CA VAL A 180 21.64 -21.83 5.78
C VAL A 180 21.07 -22.75 4.72
N LEU A 181 20.88 -24.04 5.02
CA LEU A 181 20.29 -24.96 4.04
C LEU A 181 18.79 -24.66 3.87
N GLU A 182 18.33 -24.59 2.63
CA GLU A 182 16.91 -24.45 2.33
C GLU A 182 16.23 -25.84 2.37
N PRO A 183 15.09 -26.02 3.06
CA PRO A 183 14.46 -27.33 3.24
C PRO A 183 13.67 -27.81 2.01
N THR A 184 14.11 -27.46 0.79
CA THR A 184 13.42 -27.74 -0.48
C THR A 184 13.20 -29.25 -0.71
N THR A 185 14.22 -30.07 -0.47
CA THR A 185 14.09 -31.54 -0.63
C THR A 185 13.18 -32.17 0.44
N THR A 186 13.10 -31.55 1.62
CA THR A 186 12.14 -31.93 2.67
C THR A 186 10.71 -31.61 2.20
N ALA A 187 10.48 -30.45 1.59
CA ALA A 187 9.17 -30.10 1.05
C ALA A 187 8.71 -31.08 -0.03
N TRP A 188 9.59 -31.47 -0.96
CA TRP A 188 9.26 -32.45 -2.00
C TRP A 188 8.82 -33.80 -1.44
N MET A 189 9.47 -34.27 -0.36
CA MET A 189 9.14 -35.55 0.27
C MET A 189 7.70 -35.58 0.81
N TYR A 190 7.17 -34.41 1.18
CA TYR A 190 5.87 -34.24 1.83
C TYR A 190 4.78 -33.64 0.92
N PHE A 191 5.14 -33.29 -0.32
CA PHE A 191 4.21 -32.78 -1.32
C PHE A 191 3.34 -33.90 -1.89
N SER A 192 2.04 -33.64 -2.00
CA SER A 192 1.08 -34.49 -2.69
C SER A 192 -0.02 -33.61 -3.27
N PRO A 193 -0.32 -33.68 -4.58
CA PRO A 193 -1.39 -32.88 -5.20
C PRO A 193 -2.78 -33.14 -4.61
N GLU A 194 -3.02 -34.33 -4.06
CA GLU A 194 -4.35 -34.75 -3.57
C GLU A 194 -4.45 -34.78 -2.04
N ASN A 195 -3.32 -34.86 -1.33
CA ASN A 195 -3.31 -35.06 0.12
C ASN A 195 -2.07 -34.44 0.77
N THR A 196 -2.05 -33.11 0.81
CA THR A 196 -0.96 -32.33 1.39
C THR A 196 -0.81 -32.61 2.88
N SER A 197 0.39 -33.02 3.32
CA SER A 197 0.65 -33.26 4.74
C SER A 197 0.65 -31.96 5.55
N THR A 198 0.30 -32.05 6.84
CA THR A 198 0.38 -30.91 7.77
C THR A 198 1.77 -30.28 7.80
N LEU A 199 2.82 -31.11 7.74
CA LEU A 199 4.20 -30.62 7.75
C LEU A 199 4.50 -29.79 6.50
N TYR A 200 4.10 -30.25 5.31
CA TYR A 200 4.29 -29.46 4.08
C TYR A 200 3.67 -28.07 4.18
N SER A 201 2.41 -27.98 4.64
CA SER A 201 1.72 -26.69 4.77
C SER A 201 2.38 -25.74 5.78
N GLN A 202 3.18 -26.28 6.71
CA GLN A 202 3.91 -25.50 7.71
C GLN A 202 5.33 -25.13 7.28
N LEU A 203 5.98 -25.90 6.40
CA LEU A 203 7.38 -25.69 6.00
C LEU A 203 7.62 -24.30 5.41
N GLY A 204 6.71 -23.86 4.52
CA GLY A 204 6.77 -22.54 3.89
C GLY A 204 6.87 -21.41 4.92
N PRO A 205 5.82 -21.22 5.75
CA PRO A 205 5.82 -20.23 6.83
C PRO A 205 6.96 -20.40 7.85
N LEU A 206 7.31 -21.63 8.23
CA LEU A 206 8.39 -21.88 9.20
C LEU A 206 9.74 -21.37 8.70
N PHE A 207 10.09 -21.66 7.44
CA PHE A 207 11.37 -21.24 6.88
C PHE A 207 11.40 -19.74 6.58
N GLN A 208 10.31 -19.18 6.05
CA GLN A 208 10.18 -17.74 5.83
C GLN A 208 10.34 -16.94 7.14
N ASN A 209 9.68 -17.36 8.21
CA ASN A 209 9.82 -16.72 9.53
C ASN A 209 11.24 -16.85 10.08
N PHE A 210 11.88 -18.00 9.89
CA PHE A 210 13.28 -18.20 10.32
C PHE A 210 14.24 -17.24 9.61
N VAL A 211 14.07 -17.07 8.30
CA VAL A 211 14.84 -16.12 7.48
C VAL A 211 14.57 -14.67 7.91
N LEU A 212 13.32 -14.30 8.15
CA LEU A 212 12.96 -12.98 8.69
C LEU A 212 13.60 -12.70 10.05
N ASP A 213 13.63 -13.70 10.93
CA ASP A 213 14.25 -13.54 12.25
C ASP A 213 15.77 -13.40 12.15
N LEU A 214 16.43 -14.02 11.18
CA LEU A 214 17.85 -13.76 10.87
C LEU A 214 18.07 -12.30 10.44
N GLU A 215 17.20 -11.77 9.56
CA GLU A 215 17.28 -10.36 9.13
C GLU A 215 17.03 -9.39 10.29
N LYS A 216 16.03 -9.65 11.16
CA LYS A 216 15.78 -8.82 12.36
C LYS A 216 17.02 -8.73 13.27
N HIS A 217 17.74 -9.84 13.42
CA HIS A 217 18.98 -9.90 14.19
C HIS A 217 20.23 -9.47 13.38
N GLN A 218 20.05 -8.98 12.15
CA GLN A 218 21.10 -8.48 11.26
C GLN A 218 22.22 -9.51 11.00
N VAL A 219 21.84 -10.77 10.78
CA VAL A 219 22.79 -11.87 10.50
C VAL A 219 23.21 -11.89 9.04
N GLU A 220 24.51 -12.06 8.76
CA GLU A 220 25.06 -12.20 7.40
C GLU A 220 25.15 -13.68 6.98
N TYR A 221 24.31 -14.11 6.03
CA TYR A 221 24.24 -15.50 5.55
C TYR A 221 23.91 -15.60 4.05
N ASP A 222 24.29 -16.73 3.44
CA ASP A 222 23.76 -17.21 2.16
C ASP A 222 22.83 -18.43 2.41
N LEU A 223 21.78 -18.53 1.61
CA LEU A 223 20.96 -19.74 1.49
C LEU A 223 21.69 -20.81 0.66
N GLY A 224 21.39 -22.07 0.90
CA GLY A 224 22.01 -23.22 0.24
C GLY A 224 20.99 -24.17 -0.36
N SER A 225 20.99 -24.30 -1.70
CA SER A 225 20.31 -25.38 -2.41
C SER A 225 21.19 -26.62 -2.44
N GLU A 226 20.60 -27.77 -2.10
CA GLU A 226 21.29 -29.07 -2.15
C GLU A 226 21.71 -29.44 -3.58
N ASN A 227 21.01 -28.96 -4.61
CA ASN A 227 21.41 -29.16 -5.99
C ASN A 227 22.70 -28.38 -6.34
N ILE A 228 22.80 -27.12 -5.91
CA ILE A 228 24.03 -26.33 -6.11
C ILE A 228 25.20 -27.00 -5.35
N ILE A 229 24.96 -27.45 -4.11
CA ILE A 229 25.95 -28.16 -3.30
C ILE A 229 26.38 -29.47 -3.97
N ALA A 230 25.45 -30.24 -4.54
CA ALA A 230 25.77 -31.49 -5.21
C ALA A 230 26.77 -31.30 -6.35
N ASN A 231 26.61 -30.21 -7.11
CA ASN A 231 27.42 -29.92 -8.30
C ASN A 231 28.68 -29.09 -8.01
N ASN A 232 28.67 -28.26 -6.97
CA ASN A 232 29.71 -27.25 -6.71
C ASN A 232 30.29 -27.31 -5.29
N GLY A 233 29.83 -28.27 -4.48
CA GLY A 233 30.21 -28.43 -3.08
C GLY A 233 31.52 -29.20 -2.87
N LYS A 234 32.37 -28.67 -2.00
CA LYS A 234 33.58 -29.35 -1.51
C LYS A 234 33.93 -28.89 -0.09
N ILE A 235 34.79 -29.65 0.58
CA ILE A 235 35.37 -29.24 1.87
C ILE A 235 36.81 -28.79 1.64
N ASP A 236 37.14 -27.57 2.06
CA ASP A 236 38.50 -27.02 2.05
C ASP A 236 38.92 -26.72 3.49
N LYS A 237 39.82 -27.55 4.02
CA LYS A 237 40.18 -27.57 5.45
C LYS A 237 38.91 -27.71 6.30
N ASN A 238 38.67 -26.78 7.22
CA ASN A 238 37.51 -26.74 8.10
C ASN A 238 36.36 -25.87 7.56
N ARG A 239 36.33 -25.58 6.25
CA ARG A 239 35.28 -24.74 5.62
C ARG A 239 34.44 -25.53 4.64
N PHE A 240 33.13 -25.30 4.67
CA PHE A 240 32.19 -25.82 3.69
C PHE A 240 32.18 -24.88 2.49
N VAL A 241 32.58 -25.34 1.30
CA VAL A 241 32.68 -24.52 0.10
C VAL A 241 31.56 -24.87 -0.86
N VAL A 242 30.84 -23.85 -1.34
CA VAL A 242 29.83 -23.98 -2.41
C VAL A 242 30.24 -23.01 -3.52
N GLY A 243 30.73 -23.55 -4.63
CA GLY A 243 31.24 -22.76 -5.75
C GLY A 243 32.32 -21.76 -5.33
N HIS A 244 31.97 -20.47 -5.38
CA HIS A 244 32.83 -19.32 -5.09
C HIS A 244 32.67 -18.77 -3.66
N ARG A 245 31.98 -19.47 -2.76
CA ARG A 245 31.82 -19.09 -1.34
C ARG A 245 32.26 -20.19 -0.41
N ALA A 246 32.72 -19.80 0.78
CA ALA A 246 33.26 -20.68 1.81
C ALA A 246 32.70 -20.27 3.17
N TYR A 247 32.17 -21.25 3.90
CA TYR A 247 31.39 -21.04 5.11
C TYR A 247 32.05 -21.73 6.31
N ASP A 248 32.01 -21.05 7.45
CA ASP A 248 32.56 -21.49 8.74
C ASP A 248 31.49 -22.11 9.65
N LEU A 249 30.20 -21.94 9.29
CA LEU A 249 29.05 -22.48 9.99
C LEU A 249 28.01 -22.95 8.97
N VAL A 250 27.50 -24.17 9.17
CA VAL A 250 26.33 -24.70 8.44
C VAL A 250 25.12 -24.70 9.37
N VAL A 251 24.01 -24.15 8.92
CA VAL A 251 22.77 -24.03 9.68
C VAL A 251 21.70 -24.94 9.08
N LEU A 252 21.08 -25.76 9.92
CA LEU A 252 19.94 -26.61 9.58
C LEU A 252 18.68 -25.94 10.15
N PRO A 253 17.76 -25.42 9.31
CA PRO A 253 16.62 -24.64 9.78
C PRO A 253 15.54 -25.50 10.45
N PRO A 254 14.55 -24.85 11.10
CA PRO A 254 13.37 -25.54 11.61
C PRO A 254 12.64 -26.36 10.53
N GLY A 255 12.11 -27.52 10.92
CA GLY A 255 11.28 -28.34 10.03
C GLY A 255 12.05 -29.18 9.00
N MET A 256 13.35 -28.97 8.80
CA MET A 256 14.17 -29.79 7.90
C MET A 256 14.24 -31.24 8.40
N GLN A 257 13.96 -32.21 7.51
CA GLN A 257 13.94 -33.64 7.85
C GLN A 257 14.69 -34.54 6.85
N ASN A 258 15.04 -34.02 5.67
CA ASN A 258 15.82 -34.72 4.65
C ASN A 258 17.12 -33.98 4.32
N LEU A 259 18.15 -34.74 3.94
CA LEU A 259 19.32 -34.26 3.20
C LEU A 259 19.57 -35.13 1.98
N ASP A 260 20.06 -34.55 0.90
CA ASP A 260 20.63 -35.31 -0.22
C ASP A 260 21.96 -35.96 0.21
N LYS A 261 22.22 -37.16 -0.30
CA LYS A 261 23.38 -37.99 0.09
C LYS A 261 24.70 -37.26 -0.07
N ARG A 262 24.85 -36.45 -1.13
CA ARG A 262 26.07 -35.68 -1.39
C ARG A 262 26.28 -34.60 -0.34
N THR A 263 25.23 -33.89 0.06
CA THR A 263 25.26 -32.90 1.15
C THR A 263 25.63 -33.58 2.46
N PHE A 264 25.01 -34.71 2.77
CA PHE A 264 25.31 -35.51 3.96
C PHE A 264 26.79 -35.94 4.04
N ASP A 265 27.37 -36.43 2.95
CA ASP A 265 28.77 -36.87 2.90
C ASP A 265 29.76 -35.71 3.07
N LEU A 266 29.47 -34.58 2.45
CA LEU A 266 30.25 -33.35 2.63
C LEU A 266 30.17 -32.87 4.07
N MET A 267 29.00 -32.97 4.71
CA MET A 267 28.80 -32.58 6.10
C MET A 267 29.58 -33.46 7.08
N ASP A 268 29.65 -34.79 6.87
CA ASP A 268 30.53 -35.67 7.66
C ASP A 268 32.00 -35.25 7.51
N THR A 269 32.44 -35.03 6.27
CA THR A 269 33.82 -34.58 5.99
C THR A 269 34.13 -33.21 6.63
N TYR A 270 33.16 -32.30 6.60
CA TYR A 270 33.27 -30.97 7.20
C TYR A 270 33.45 -31.06 8.72
N LEU A 271 32.64 -31.89 9.39
CA LEU A 271 32.76 -32.15 10.82
C LEU A 271 34.07 -32.86 11.17
N GLN A 272 34.53 -33.82 10.38
CA GLN A 272 35.85 -34.46 10.55
C GLN A 272 37.00 -33.44 10.59
N ASN A 273 36.88 -32.36 9.81
CA ASN A 273 37.88 -31.31 9.74
C ASN A 273 37.67 -30.17 10.75
N GLY A 274 36.77 -30.32 11.73
CA GLY A 274 36.52 -29.33 12.77
C GLY A 274 35.47 -28.27 12.43
N GLY A 275 34.70 -28.46 11.36
CA GLY A 275 33.55 -27.62 11.01
C GLY A 275 32.45 -27.64 12.08
N LYS A 276 31.53 -26.67 12.05
CA LYS A 276 30.45 -26.55 13.03
C LYS A 276 29.07 -26.52 12.39
N ILE A 277 28.10 -27.09 13.10
CA ILE A 277 26.68 -27.10 12.72
C ILE A 277 25.86 -26.43 13.81
N LEU A 278 24.92 -25.58 13.40
CA LEU A 278 23.85 -25.04 14.23
C LEU A 278 22.51 -25.59 13.72
N SER A 279 21.82 -26.37 14.53
CA SER A 279 20.60 -27.10 14.13
C SER A 279 19.38 -26.63 14.90
N PHE A 280 18.37 -26.17 14.17
CA PHE A 280 17.04 -25.82 14.68
C PHE A 280 16.00 -26.93 14.51
N THR A 281 16.46 -28.11 14.08
CA THR A 281 15.68 -29.34 14.03
C THR A 281 16.28 -30.38 14.97
N GLU A 282 15.42 -31.14 15.64
CA GLU A 282 15.80 -32.17 16.60
C GLU A 282 16.28 -33.46 15.92
N MET A 283 15.68 -33.81 14.77
CA MET A 283 16.04 -34.99 13.99
C MET A 283 15.83 -34.76 12.48
N ILE A 284 16.89 -35.00 11.72
CA ILE A 284 16.82 -35.27 10.27
C ILE A 284 16.90 -36.79 10.12
N SER A 285 15.78 -37.39 9.74
CA SER A 285 15.60 -38.85 9.72
C SER A 285 15.75 -39.46 8.34
N PHE A 286 15.95 -38.64 7.31
CA PHE A 286 15.98 -39.07 5.91
C PHE A 286 17.26 -38.63 5.20
N VAL A 287 17.78 -39.53 4.38
CA VAL A 287 18.81 -39.23 3.37
C VAL A 287 18.31 -39.75 2.03
N ASP A 288 18.26 -38.89 1.01
CA ASP A 288 17.59 -39.15 -0.28
C ASP A 288 16.13 -39.63 -0.12
N GLY A 289 15.41 -39.09 0.86
CA GLY A 289 14.03 -39.48 1.18
C GLY A 289 13.89 -40.88 1.80
N ARG A 290 15.00 -41.55 2.14
CA ARG A 290 15.00 -42.87 2.77
C ARG A 290 15.36 -42.74 4.25
N THR A 291 14.66 -43.49 5.11
CA THR A 291 14.95 -43.52 6.55
C THR A 291 16.42 -43.87 6.78
N SER A 292 17.09 -43.07 7.61
CA SER A 292 18.52 -43.19 7.89
C SER A 292 18.83 -42.75 9.32
N GLU A 293 19.60 -43.56 10.06
CA GLU A 293 20.17 -43.16 11.35
C GLU A 293 21.47 -42.34 11.17
N GLY A 294 21.86 -42.03 9.92
CA GLY A 294 23.13 -41.39 9.57
C GLY A 294 23.40 -40.09 10.31
N LEU A 295 22.43 -39.16 10.34
CA LEU A 295 22.61 -37.87 11.02
C LEU A 295 22.62 -38.00 12.54
N LYS A 296 21.80 -38.89 13.10
CA LYS A 296 21.85 -39.18 14.54
C LYS A 296 23.24 -39.70 14.94
N ASN A 297 23.80 -40.58 14.13
CA ASN A 297 25.16 -41.09 14.33
C ASN A 297 26.22 -39.97 14.16
N LEU A 298 26.06 -39.06 13.20
CA LEU A 298 26.95 -37.90 13.04
C LEU A 298 26.87 -36.95 14.25
N LYS A 299 25.66 -36.59 14.69
CA LYS A 299 25.43 -35.75 15.87
C LYS A 299 26.08 -36.37 17.10
N GLN A 300 25.93 -37.68 17.31
CA GLN A 300 26.57 -38.38 18.43
C GLN A 300 28.10 -38.39 18.31
N ARG A 301 28.66 -38.56 17.11
CA ARG A 301 30.11 -38.58 16.88
C ARG A 301 30.76 -37.20 17.08
N TYR A 302 30.07 -36.13 16.69
CA TYR A 302 30.57 -34.75 16.68
C TYR A 302 29.79 -33.83 17.61
N GLU A 303 29.35 -34.33 18.76
CA GLU A 303 28.48 -33.61 19.71
C GLU A 303 28.96 -32.19 20.05
N LYS A 304 30.27 -32.01 20.26
CA LYS A 304 30.86 -30.69 20.59
C LYS A 304 30.82 -29.67 19.46
N GLN A 305 30.67 -30.14 18.22
CA GLN A 305 30.60 -29.30 17.01
C GLN A 305 29.15 -29.09 16.55
N TRP A 306 28.19 -29.76 17.20
CA TRP A 306 26.78 -29.74 16.86
C TRP A 306 26.00 -28.96 17.92
N ILE A 307 25.68 -27.71 17.62
CA ILE A 307 24.91 -26.84 18.51
C ILE A 307 23.44 -27.02 18.14
N HIS A 308 22.61 -27.45 19.10
CA HIS A 308 21.17 -27.45 18.93
C HIS A 308 20.55 -26.20 19.54
N ALA A 309 19.60 -25.59 18.84
CA ALA A 309 18.88 -24.41 19.28
C ALA A 309 17.41 -24.50 18.89
N THR A 310 16.54 -23.85 19.66
CA THR A 310 15.10 -23.75 19.34
C THR A 310 14.70 -22.34 18.93
N THR A 311 15.54 -21.35 19.20
CA THR A 311 15.32 -19.94 18.89
C THR A 311 16.62 -19.23 18.57
N ILE A 312 16.57 -18.24 17.69
CA ILE A 312 17.71 -17.40 17.31
C ILE A 312 18.12 -16.48 18.46
N SER A 313 17.17 -16.10 19.33
CA SER A 313 17.39 -15.13 20.41
C SER A 313 18.21 -15.68 21.59
N ASP A 314 18.64 -16.94 21.57
CA ASP A 314 19.59 -17.47 22.56
C ASP A 314 20.96 -16.78 22.40
N GLN A 315 21.55 -16.30 23.49
CA GLN A 315 22.83 -15.58 23.45
C GLN A 315 23.98 -16.39 22.86
N ASN A 316 24.04 -17.70 23.11
CA ASN A 316 25.08 -18.57 22.54
C ASN A 316 24.88 -18.74 21.03
N VAL A 317 23.63 -18.74 20.58
CA VAL A 317 23.26 -18.81 19.16
C VAL A 317 23.61 -17.51 18.46
N LEU A 318 23.22 -16.36 19.03
CA LEU A 318 23.60 -15.05 18.51
C LEU A 318 25.12 -14.90 18.40
N GLN A 319 25.87 -15.35 19.40
CA GLN A 319 27.33 -15.34 19.35
C GLN A 319 27.89 -16.15 18.18
N ALA A 320 27.30 -17.32 17.87
CA ALA A 320 27.69 -18.14 16.73
C ALA A 320 27.31 -17.51 15.38
N LEU A 321 26.24 -16.70 15.35
CA LEU A 321 25.75 -16.00 14.17
C LEU A 321 26.39 -14.62 13.95
N THR A 322 27.21 -14.15 14.88
CA THR A 322 27.82 -12.80 14.83
C THR A 322 28.96 -12.74 13.81
N SER A 323 28.98 -11.67 12.99
CA SER A 323 30.11 -11.33 12.12
C SER A 323 31.19 -10.55 12.90
N PRO A 324 32.49 -10.84 12.73
CA PRO A 324 33.56 -10.03 13.30
C PRO A 324 33.77 -8.71 12.54
N ARG A 325 33.20 -8.57 11.33
CA ARG A 325 33.39 -7.40 10.46
C ARG A 325 32.33 -6.33 10.63
N ILE A 326 31.12 -6.73 11.05
CA ILE A 326 30.00 -5.84 11.35
C ILE A 326 29.18 -6.41 12.51
N GLN A 327 28.80 -5.56 13.46
CA GLN A 327 27.96 -5.94 14.60
C GLN A 327 26.98 -4.82 14.91
N PHE A 328 25.69 -5.15 14.99
CA PHE A 328 24.66 -4.20 15.42
C PHE A 328 24.48 -4.29 16.92
N ASP A 329 24.35 -3.14 17.57
CA ASP A 329 24.07 -3.09 19.00
C ASP A 329 22.56 -3.22 19.21
N HIS A 330 22.12 -4.25 19.95
CA HIS A 330 20.71 -4.49 20.29
C HIS A 330 19.75 -4.50 19.08
N ALA A 331 20.13 -5.20 18.00
CA ALA A 331 19.37 -5.29 16.76
C ALA A 331 17.89 -5.65 16.99
N GLU A 332 17.62 -6.54 17.95
CA GLU A 332 16.29 -7.00 18.33
C GLU A 332 15.37 -5.91 18.90
N MET A 333 15.94 -4.80 19.37
CA MET A 333 15.20 -3.67 19.93
C MET A 333 14.99 -2.52 18.94
N VAL A 334 15.55 -2.64 17.72
CA VAL A 334 15.41 -1.59 16.69
C VAL A 334 13.96 -1.57 16.19
N LYS A 335 13.33 -0.38 16.28
CA LYS A 335 11.98 -0.14 15.75
C LYS A 335 12.00 0.07 14.23
N GLY A 336 10.83 -0.10 13.61
CA GLY A 336 10.68 -0.06 12.15
C GLY A 336 11.15 -1.36 11.50
N LYS A 337 11.48 -1.31 10.20
CA LYS A 337 11.89 -2.48 9.41
C LYS A 337 13.29 -2.27 8.84
N LEU A 338 14.29 -2.47 9.69
CA LEU A 338 15.70 -2.29 9.35
C LEU A 338 16.26 -3.51 8.62
N PHE A 339 16.89 -3.27 7.49
CA PHE A 339 17.72 -4.23 6.77
C PHE A 339 19.09 -3.64 6.49
N HIS A 340 20.10 -4.51 6.29
CA HIS A 340 21.44 -4.08 5.91
C HIS A 340 22.04 -4.92 4.79
N HIS A 341 22.92 -4.29 4.01
CA HIS A 341 23.75 -4.93 2.99
C HIS A 341 25.20 -4.52 3.16
N ARG A 342 26.13 -5.47 3.02
CA ARG A 342 27.57 -5.21 3.11
C ARG A 342 28.31 -5.72 1.88
N ARG A 343 29.20 -4.90 1.34
CA ARG A 343 30.08 -5.26 0.21
C ARG A 343 31.53 -4.97 0.55
N GLU A 344 32.40 -5.95 0.32
CA GLU A 344 33.84 -5.82 0.49
C GLU A 344 34.48 -5.27 -0.78
N LEU A 345 35.22 -4.18 -0.62
CA LEU A 345 36.05 -3.57 -1.65
C LEU A 345 37.53 -3.82 -1.33
N SER A 346 38.43 -3.43 -2.23
CA SER A 346 39.87 -3.62 -2.03
C SER A 346 40.48 -2.70 -0.98
N ASP A 347 39.81 -1.62 -0.60
CA ASP A 347 40.32 -0.57 0.29
C ASP A 347 39.32 -0.16 1.39
N GLY A 348 38.29 -0.97 1.61
CA GLY A 348 37.24 -0.72 2.57
C GLY A 348 36.00 -1.56 2.31
N GLN A 349 34.85 -1.08 2.80
CA GLN A 349 33.57 -1.76 2.63
C GLN A 349 32.43 -0.77 2.50
N LEU A 350 31.40 -1.18 1.75
CA LEU A 350 30.12 -0.48 1.71
C LEU A 350 29.16 -1.09 2.71
N ILE A 351 28.37 -0.25 3.38
CA ILE A 351 27.26 -0.62 4.24
C ILE A 351 26.04 0.17 3.76
N PHE A 352 25.00 -0.51 3.31
CA PHE A 352 23.72 0.09 2.96
C PHE A 352 22.69 -0.28 4.02
N LEU A 353 22.04 0.71 4.63
CA LEU A 353 20.98 0.50 5.61
C LEU A 353 19.67 1.06 5.06
N VAL A 354 18.59 0.32 5.27
CA VAL A 354 17.26 0.67 4.77
C VAL A 354 16.22 0.47 5.86
N ASN A 355 15.36 1.46 6.04
CA ASN A 355 14.10 1.32 6.76
C ASN A 355 12.96 1.17 5.74
N THR A 356 12.41 -0.05 5.66
CA THR A 356 11.31 -0.38 4.73
C THR A 356 9.94 0.00 5.31
N ASP A 357 9.88 0.42 6.58
CA ASP A 357 8.64 0.86 7.20
C ASP A 357 8.16 2.19 6.58
N ASP A 358 6.86 2.32 6.36
CA ASP A 358 6.24 3.50 5.74
C ASP A 358 5.75 4.52 6.77
N ARG A 359 5.89 4.24 8.08
CA ARG A 359 5.38 5.09 9.17
C ARG A 359 6.37 5.28 10.31
N GLU A 360 7.11 4.25 10.66
CA GLU A 360 7.99 4.24 11.83
C GLU A 360 9.41 4.69 11.50
N TRP A 361 10.01 5.45 12.42
CA TRP A 361 11.43 5.78 12.38
C TRP A 361 12.27 4.61 12.88
N THR A 362 13.43 4.43 12.27
CA THR A 362 14.42 3.45 12.68
C THR A 362 15.67 4.16 13.20
N GLN A 363 16.16 3.75 14.36
CA GLN A 363 17.41 4.29 14.93
C GLN A 363 18.20 3.16 15.60
N GLY A 364 19.52 3.25 15.54
CA GLY A 364 20.39 2.24 16.13
C GLY A 364 21.87 2.58 16.01
N SER A 365 22.72 1.63 16.36
CA SER A 365 24.16 1.73 16.16
C SER A 365 24.77 0.42 15.72
N LEU A 366 25.92 0.51 15.05
CA LEU A 366 26.70 -0.63 14.62
C LEU A 366 28.20 -0.36 14.76
N ARG A 367 28.98 -1.43 14.90
CA ARG A 367 30.44 -1.45 14.84
C ARG A 367 30.87 -2.11 13.54
N ALA A 368 31.84 -1.51 12.84
CA ALA A 368 32.39 -2.07 11.61
C ALA A 368 33.91 -1.95 11.56
N ALA A 369 34.57 -2.92 10.94
CA ALA A 369 36.02 -2.87 10.71
C ALA A 369 36.39 -1.71 9.75
N GLY A 370 37.22 -0.77 10.20
CA GLY A 370 37.66 0.36 9.38
C GLY A 370 38.22 1.51 10.22
N LEU A 371 38.65 2.57 9.54
CA LEU A 371 39.36 3.72 10.12
C LEU A 371 38.72 5.08 9.80
N SER A 372 37.72 5.12 8.93
CA SER A 372 36.88 6.31 8.69
C SER A 372 35.55 5.93 8.02
N VAL A 373 34.58 6.84 8.05
CA VAL A 373 33.24 6.65 7.48
C VAL A 373 32.86 7.84 6.61
N THR A 374 32.41 7.56 5.39
CA THR A 374 31.88 8.54 4.43
C THR A 374 30.49 8.12 4.01
N GLU A 375 29.54 9.06 3.98
CA GLU A 375 28.23 8.87 3.37
C GLU A 375 28.32 9.15 1.87
N LEU A 376 27.78 8.22 1.09
CA LEU A 376 27.61 8.35 -0.35
C LEU A 376 26.12 8.65 -0.60
N ASP A 377 25.80 9.89 -0.90
CA ASP A 377 24.43 10.34 -1.11
C ASP A 377 23.93 9.86 -2.48
N ALA A 378 23.19 8.75 -2.50
CA ALA A 378 22.69 8.15 -3.74
C ALA A 378 21.72 9.06 -4.52
N LEU A 379 21.11 10.08 -3.90
CA LEU A 379 20.17 10.98 -4.59
C LEU A 379 20.90 11.97 -5.50
N ASN A 380 22.02 12.51 -5.05
CA ASN A 380 22.76 13.56 -5.78
C ASN A 380 24.20 13.19 -6.16
N GLY A 381 24.72 12.05 -5.69
CA GLY A 381 26.07 11.57 -5.95
C GLY A 381 27.17 12.28 -5.16
N SER A 382 26.83 13.04 -4.12
CA SER A 382 27.83 13.70 -3.27
C SER A 382 28.38 12.78 -2.19
N GLU A 383 29.59 13.10 -1.73
CA GLU A 383 30.27 12.39 -0.63
C GLU A 383 30.42 13.32 0.56
N LYS A 384 30.14 12.81 1.77
CA LYS A 384 30.21 13.60 3.01
C LYS A 384 30.77 12.77 4.14
N ALA A 385 31.77 13.27 4.87
CA ALA A 385 32.24 12.61 6.10
C ALA A 385 31.07 12.33 7.05
N TYR A 386 31.01 11.12 7.63
CA TYR A 386 29.94 10.67 8.53
C TYR A 386 30.44 10.64 9.98
N PRO A 387 29.67 11.06 11.00
CA PRO A 387 30.10 10.96 12.40
C PRO A 387 30.31 9.51 12.85
N TRP A 388 31.44 9.25 13.49
CA TRP A 388 31.78 7.94 14.05
C TRP A 388 32.70 8.09 15.26
N GLU A 389 32.70 7.08 16.12
CA GLU A 389 33.59 6.98 17.29
C GLU A 389 34.57 5.82 17.09
N ASN A 390 35.81 5.94 17.55
CA ASN A 390 36.74 4.82 17.56
C ASN A 390 36.49 3.98 18.81
N MET A 391 36.10 2.72 18.63
CA MET A 391 35.95 1.74 19.70
C MET A 391 36.74 0.49 19.36
N ASP A 392 37.75 0.17 20.16
CA ASP A 392 38.61 -1.02 20.00
C ASP A 392 39.21 -1.19 18.59
N GLY A 393 39.53 -0.09 17.91
CA GLY A 393 40.11 -0.10 16.55
C GLY A 393 39.09 -0.32 15.43
N GLN A 394 37.79 -0.25 15.74
CA GLN A 394 36.68 -0.27 14.79
C GLN A 394 35.95 1.08 14.79
N VAL A 395 35.21 1.35 13.72
CA VAL A 395 34.30 2.50 13.67
C VAL A 395 32.98 2.12 14.34
N HIS A 396 32.52 2.94 15.28
CA HIS A 396 31.17 2.88 15.86
C HIS A 396 30.31 3.95 15.22
N ILE A 397 29.20 3.53 14.62
CA ILE A 397 28.34 4.36 13.77
C ILE A 397 26.94 4.37 14.39
N LYS A 398 26.42 5.56 14.67
CA LYS A 398 25.01 5.77 15.05
C LYS A 398 24.24 6.21 13.82
N PHE A 399 23.03 5.69 13.63
CA PHE A 399 22.16 6.02 12.49
C PHE A 399 20.73 6.28 12.92
N GLU A 400 20.04 7.13 12.14
CA GLU A 400 18.61 7.38 12.22
C GLU A 400 18.08 7.44 10.78
N LEU A 401 17.02 6.69 10.50
CA LEU A 401 16.39 6.55 9.20
C LEU A 401 14.89 6.89 9.32
N PRO A 402 14.37 7.81 8.49
CA PRO A 402 12.95 8.07 8.41
C PRO A 402 12.20 6.87 7.83
N PRO A 403 10.87 6.89 7.83
CA PRO A 403 10.06 6.02 6.99
C PRO A 403 10.52 6.04 5.53
N ALA A 404 10.64 4.87 4.89
CA ALA A 404 11.23 4.68 3.56
C ALA A 404 12.65 5.29 3.40
N GLY A 405 13.37 5.46 4.52
CA GLY A 405 14.69 6.06 4.59
C GLY A 405 15.80 5.06 4.30
N SER A 406 16.90 5.54 3.71
CA SER A 406 18.08 4.72 3.43
C SER A 406 19.35 5.54 3.54
N ILE A 407 20.47 4.88 3.83
CA ILE A 407 21.80 5.49 3.84
C ILE A 407 22.84 4.51 3.30
N LEU A 408 23.72 5.02 2.43
CA LEU A 408 24.87 4.28 1.92
C LEU A 408 26.14 4.86 2.53
N LEU A 409 26.90 4.00 3.21
CA LEU A 409 28.14 4.35 3.90
C LEU A 409 29.30 3.60 3.28
N TYR A 410 30.43 4.28 3.13
CA TYR A 410 31.72 3.68 2.83
C TYR A 410 32.61 3.78 4.06
N VAL A 411 32.99 2.61 4.59
CA VAL A 411 33.91 2.47 5.71
C VAL A 411 35.30 2.15 5.14
N SER A 412 36.21 3.12 5.22
CA SER A 412 37.53 3.03 4.59
C SER A 412 38.58 2.48 5.54
N GLU A 413 39.58 1.80 4.99
CA GLU A 413 40.81 1.44 5.71
C GLU A 413 41.79 2.62 5.85
N LYS A 414 41.44 3.80 5.34
CA LYS A 414 42.24 5.02 5.51
C LYS A 414 41.73 5.82 6.71
N LYS A 415 42.66 6.36 7.49
CA LYS A 415 42.33 7.24 8.62
C LYS A 415 41.81 8.58 8.14
N SER A 416 40.75 9.06 8.79
CA SER A 416 40.32 10.45 8.72
C SER A 416 39.96 10.94 10.12
N THR A 417 39.82 12.25 10.30
CA THR A 417 39.22 12.80 11.52
C THR A 417 37.70 12.65 11.43
N PRO A 418 37.01 12.12 12.46
CA PRO A 418 35.56 12.10 12.48
C PRO A 418 35.03 13.55 12.51
N PRO A 419 33.98 13.87 11.75
CA PRO A 419 33.33 15.16 11.86
C PRO A 419 32.70 15.30 13.26
N GLU A 420 32.70 16.51 13.80
CA GLU A 420 32.07 16.80 15.09
C GLU A 420 30.58 16.45 15.05
N GLN A 421 30.09 15.71 16.05
CA GLN A 421 28.67 15.40 16.17
C GLN A 421 27.95 16.65 16.69
N GLN A 422 27.36 17.41 15.77
CA GLN A 422 26.61 18.61 16.13
C GLN A 422 25.21 18.25 16.59
N ALA A 423 24.75 18.87 17.68
CA ALA A 423 23.36 18.81 18.09
C ALA A 423 22.46 19.35 16.97
N PRO A 424 21.20 18.85 16.85
CA PRO A 424 20.23 19.42 15.92
C PRO A 424 20.16 20.94 16.11
N PRO A 425 20.40 21.75 15.07
CA PRO A 425 20.33 23.19 15.19
C PRO A 425 18.90 23.63 15.52
N LEU A 426 18.76 24.71 16.30
CA LEU A 426 17.47 25.34 16.51
C LEU A 426 16.87 25.78 15.17
N VAL A 427 15.60 25.43 14.97
CA VAL A 427 14.85 25.80 13.77
C VAL A 427 13.88 26.92 14.08
N LYS A 428 13.80 27.91 13.18
CA LYS A 428 12.80 28.98 13.23
C LYS A 428 11.90 28.89 12.00
N ILE A 429 10.59 28.96 12.21
CA ILE A 429 9.63 29.08 11.11
C ILE A 429 9.68 30.53 10.62
N ILE A 430 9.86 30.74 9.31
CA ILE A 430 9.73 32.04 8.66
C ILE A 430 8.27 32.23 8.26
N SER A 431 7.64 33.28 8.80
CA SER A 431 6.27 33.64 8.40
C SER A 431 6.21 34.09 6.94
N PRO A 432 5.17 33.71 6.19
CA PRO A 432 5.00 34.18 4.82
C PRO A 432 4.69 35.68 4.75
N ALA A 433 5.15 36.33 3.68
CA ALA A 433 4.95 37.75 3.40
C ALA A 433 3.77 38.02 2.44
N SER A 434 3.19 36.98 1.84
CA SER A 434 1.99 37.07 0.98
C SER A 434 0.95 36.04 1.37
N ASP A 435 -0.28 36.22 0.91
CA ASP A 435 -1.30 35.16 0.88
C ASP A 435 -0.86 33.97 0.02
N LEU A 436 -1.47 32.81 0.27
CA LEU A 436 -1.28 31.61 -0.53
C LEU A 436 -2.00 31.76 -1.87
N LYS A 437 -1.28 31.55 -2.96
CA LYS A 437 -1.86 31.40 -4.29
C LYS A 437 -1.89 29.91 -4.63
N ILE A 438 -3.02 29.44 -5.13
CA ILE A 438 -3.22 28.05 -5.54
C ILE A 438 -3.63 28.05 -7.01
N HIS A 439 -2.96 27.25 -7.82
CA HIS A 439 -3.19 27.14 -9.25
C HIS A 439 -3.23 25.67 -9.67
N ARG A 440 -4.21 25.33 -10.52
CA ARG A 440 -4.36 23.99 -11.08
C ARG A 440 -3.63 23.96 -12.42
N GLU A 441 -2.72 23.01 -12.60
CA GLU A 441 -1.82 22.99 -13.78
C GLU A 441 -2.50 22.47 -15.06
N ALA A 442 -3.60 21.72 -14.93
CA ALA A 442 -4.37 21.19 -16.05
C ALA A 442 -5.89 21.46 -15.91
N LEU A 443 -6.65 21.18 -16.97
CA LEU A 443 -8.12 21.22 -16.92
C LEU A 443 -8.68 20.13 -15.99
N ASN A 444 -9.89 20.32 -15.46
CA ASN A 444 -10.58 19.23 -14.78
C ASN A 444 -10.93 18.12 -15.77
N VAL A 445 -11.22 16.94 -15.24
CA VAL A 445 -11.69 15.80 -16.02
C VAL A 445 -13.00 15.26 -15.42
N LEU A 446 -13.91 14.82 -16.27
CA LEU A 446 -14.94 13.84 -15.95
C LEU A 446 -14.75 12.62 -16.85
N THR A 447 -14.56 11.44 -16.25
CA THR A 447 -14.60 10.17 -16.97
C THR A 447 -16.05 9.68 -17.05
N LEU A 448 -16.54 9.40 -18.26
CA LEU A 448 -17.85 8.81 -18.50
C LEU A 448 -17.66 7.33 -18.86
N ASP A 449 -17.90 6.46 -17.89
CA ASP A 449 -17.65 5.01 -17.92
C ASP A 449 -18.93 4.15 -18.01
N PHE A 450 -20.10 4.78 -17.96
CA PHE A 450 -21.40 4.17 -18.26
C PHE A 450 -22.00 4.78 -19.54
N CYS A 451 -22.66 3.96 -20.33
CA CYS A 451 -23.27 4.36 -21.61
C CYS A 451 -24.58 3.62 -21.87
N ASP A 452 -25.37 4.15 -22.81
CA ASP A 452 -26.46 3.41 -23.43
C ASP A 452 -25.93 2.74 -24.71
N LEU A 453 -26.13 1.44 -24.85
CA LEU A 453 -25.71 0.65 -26.01
C LEU A 453 -26.88 0.37 -26.94
N GLU A 454 -26.84 0.91 -28.16
CA GLU A 454 -27.71 0.50 -29.26
C GLU A 454 -27.01 -0.58 -30.11
N LEU A 455 -27.55 -1.80 -30.10
CA LEU A 455 -27.01 -2.96 -30.81
C LEU A 455 -28.14 -3.82 -31.37
N ALA A 456 -28.08 -4.13 -32.67
CA ALA A 456 -29.09 -4.94 -33.37
C ALA A 456 -30.55 -4.47 -33.16
N GLY A 457 -30.77 -3.16 -33.15
CA GLY A 457 -32.10 -2.56 -32.98
C GLY A 457 -32.66 -2.61 -31.55
N LYS A 458 -31.83 -2.98 -30.57
CA LYS A 458 -32.17 -2.92 -29.13
C LYS A 458 -31.31 -1.88 -28.45
N THR A 459 -31.87 -1.20 -27.46
CA THR A 459 -31.15 -0.27 -26.59
C THR A 459 -31.09 -0.86 -25.19
N GLU A 460 -29.89 -0.96 -24.64
CA GLU A 460 -29.65 -1.27 -23.24
C GLU A 460 -29.04 -0.04 -22.58
N ALA A 461 -29.76 0.54 -21.63
CA ALA A 461 -29.38 1.80 -21.00
C ALA A 461 -28.49 1.56 -19.79
N ASP A 462 -27.64 2.55 -19.49
CA ASP A 462 -26.91 2.65 -18.23
C ASP A 462 -26.08 1.40 -17.91
N ILE A 463 -25.28 0.96 -18.90
CA ILE A 463 -24.39 -0.19 -18.83
C ILE A 463 -22.92 0.27 -18.75
N TYR A 464 -22.15 -0.40 -17.91
CA TYR A 464 -20.71 -0.15 -17.78
C TYR A 464 -19.98 -0.46 -19.08
N PHE A 465 -19.03 0.41 -19.50
CA PHE A 465 -18.39 0.33 -20.82
C PHE A 465 -17.77 -1.04 -21.11
N TYR A 466 -17.18 -1.71 -20.11
CA TYR A 466 -16.56 -3.02 -20.30
C TYR A 466 -17.61 -4.07 -20.70
N GLN A 467 -18.76 -4.07 -20.03
CA GLN A 467 -19.87 -4.96 -20.33
C GLN A 467 -20.48 -4.63 -21.70
N ALA A 468 -20.59 -3.35 -22.05
CA ALA A 468 -21.03 -2.94 -23.38
C ALA A 468 -20.07 -3.44 -24.47
N ALA A 469 -18.76 -3.26 -24.29
CA ALA A 469 -17.72 -3.75 -25.20
C ALA A 469 -17.80 -5.28 -25.38
N ASP A 470 -17.87 -6.03 -24.27
CA ASP A 470 -18.01 -7.48 -24.29
C ASP A 470 -19.25 -7.95 -25.08
N LYS A 471 -20.40 -7.30 -24.86
CA LYS A 471 -21.64 -7.58 -25.60
C LYS A 471 -21.53 -7.31 -27.09
N ILE A 472 -20.84 -6.23 -27.49
CA ILE A 472 -20.60 -5.90 -28.90
C ILE A 472 -19.82 -7.04 -29.58
N TYR A 473 -18.70 -7.47 -29.01
CA TYR A 473 -17.88 -8.53 -29.60
C TYR A 473 -18.62 -9.87 -29.62
N LYS A 474 -19.34 -10.22 -28.55
CA LYS A 474 -20.17 -11.44 -28.50
C LYS A 474 -21.27 -11.47 -29.56
N HIS A 475 -21.93 -10.34 -29.77
CA HIS A 475 -22.95 -10.22 -30.82
C HIS A 475 -22.37 -10.49 -32.22
N HIS A 476 -21.11 -10.11 -32.46
CA HIS A 476 -20.41 -10.32 -33.72
C HIS A 476 -19.65 -11.65 -33.81
N GLY A 477 -19.95 -12.62 -32.93
CA GLY A 477 -19.49 -14.01 -33.05
C GLY A 477 -18.15 -14.33 -32.39
N LEU A 478 -17.70 -13.49 -31.46
CA LEU A 478 -16.50 -13.72 -30.64
C LEU A 478 -16.88 -14.12 -29.21
N ASP A 479 -15.93 -14.67 -28.44
CA ASP A 479 -16.20 -15.12 -27.06
C ASP A 479 -16.26 -13.97 -26.04
N GLY A 480 -15.86 -12.77 -26.45
CA GLY A 480 -15.72 -11.56 -25.64
C GLY A 480 -14.82 -10.56 -26.36
N ASN A 481 -14.45 -9.45 -25.70
CA ASN A 481 -13.45 -8.52 -26.24
C ASN A 481 -12.08 -9.23 -26.27
N PRO A 482 -11.53 -9.55 -27.47
CA PRO A 482 -10.34 -10.38 -27.57
C PRO A 482 -9.08 -9.67 -27.04
N TRP A 483 -9.09 -8.35 -26.90
CA TRP A 483 -7.98 -7.59 -26.34
C TRP A 483 -7.94 -7.60 -24.81
N SER A 484 -9.06 -7.97 -24.17
CA SER A 484 -9.17 -8.03 -22.71
C SER A 484 -8.93 -9.44 -22.14
N GLU A 485 -9.13 -10.49 -22.95
CA GLU A 485 -9.26 -11.87 -22.47
C GLU A 485 -8.38 -12.89 -23.22
N ALA A 486 -7.68 -12.48 -24.29
CA ALA A 486 -6.86 -13.38 -25.09
C ALA A 486 -5.45 -12.84 -25.37
N VAL A 487 -4.49 -13.77 -25.45
CA VAL A 487 -3.13 -13.48 -25.92
C VAL A 487 -3.09 -13.64 -27.44
N GLN A 488 -2.63 -12.61 -28.15
CA GLN A 488 -2.42 -12.69 -29.59
C GLN A 488 -1.26 -13.65 -29.91
N TYR A 489 -1.58 -14.78 -30.55
CA TYR A 489 -0.59 -15.62 -31.20
C TYR A 489 -0.60 -15.35 -32.70
N LYS A 490 0.55 -14.96 -33.27
CA LYS A 490 0.67 -14.54 -34.69
C LYS A 490 -0.41 -13.53 -35.11
N SER A 491 -1.29 -13.88 -36.05
CA SER A 491 -2.36 -13.04 -36.59
C SER A 491 -3.75 -13.55 -36.21
N ASP A 492 -3.89 -14.55 -35.33
CA ASP A 492 -5.14 -15.25 -35.05
C ASP A 492 -6.35 -14.35 -34.66
N ILE A 493 -6.14 -13.26 -33.92
CA ILE A 493 -7.21 -12.28 -33.61
C ILE A 493 -7.41 -11.33 -34.79
N LEU A 494 -6.34 -10.83 -35.40
CA LEU A 494 -6.40 -9.91 -36.54
C LEU A 494 -7.10 -10.53 -37.76
N ASP A 495 -6.88 -11.82 -38.03
CA ASP A 495 -7.49 -12.56 -39.13
C ASP A 495 -9.01 -12.78 -38.92
N LYS A 496 -9.56 -12.42 -37.76
CA LYS A 496 -11.01 -12.43 -37.51
C LYS A 496 -11.70 -11.14 -37.98
N ASP A 497 -10.96 -10.16 -38.50
CA ASP A 497 -11.50 -8.86 -38.93
C ASP A 497 -12.22 -8.94 -40.30
N HIS A 498 -13.36 -9.64 -40.32
CA HIS A 498 -14.17 -9.92 -41.52
C HIS A 498 -15.65 -9.61 -41.29
N PHE A 499 -15.94 -8.53 -40.57
CA PHE A 499 -17.32 -8.12 -40.24
C PHE A 499 -18.05 -7.48 -41.43
N ASP A 500 -19.38 -7.60 -41.45
CA ASP A 500 -20.23 -7.03 -42.50
C ASP A 500 -20.14 -5.49 -42.55
N ALA A 501 -20.21 -4.87 -43.73
CA ALA A 501 -20.13 -3.42 -43.87
C ALA A 501 -21.25 -2.65 -43.14
N GLN A 502 -22.39 -3.29 -42.89
CA GLN A 502 -23.52 -2.77 -42.13
C GLN A 502 -23.49 -3.16 -40.64
N SER A 503 -22.52 -3.98 -40.21
CA SER A 503 -22.30 -4.29 -38.80
C SER A 503 -21.93 -3.04 -38.00
N GLY A 504 -22.19 -3.03 -36.70
CA GLY A 504 -21.84 -1.89 -35.86
C GLY A 504 -22.76 -1.70 -34.68
N PHE A 505 -22.53 -0.59 -33.97
CA PHE A 505 -23.24 -0.23 -32.76
C PHE A 505 -23.19 1.29 -32.55
N ILE A 506 -24.02 1.77 -31.62
CA ILE A 506 -23.93 3.15 -31.12
C ILE A 506 -23.81 3.09 -29.60
N ALA A 507 -22.78 3.73 -29.06
CA ALA A 507 -22.65 3.97 -27.61
C ALA A 507 -22.94 5.44 -27.32
N THR A 508 -23.87 5.71 -26.39
CA THR A 508 -24.26 7.06 -26.00
C THR A 508 -23.88 7.32 -24.55
N TYR A 509 -23.02 8.30 -24.31
CA TYR A 509 -22.62 8.76 -22.98
C TYR A 509 -23.35 10.05 -22.65
N SER A 510 -24.04 10.07 -21.51
CA SER A 510 -24.84 11.22 -21.07
C SER A 510 -24.13 11.99 -19.97
N PHE A 511 -24.31 13.31 -19.94
CA PHE A 511 -23.79 14.16 -18.88
C PHE A 511 -24.63 15.42 -18.70
N THR A 512 -24.69 15.92 -17.46
CA THR A 512 -25.48 17.09 -17.10
C THR A 512 -24.57 18.28 -16.79
N VAL A 513 -24.99 19.47 -17.21
CA VAL A 513 -24.23 20.72 -17.03
C VAL A 513 -25.08 21.78 -16.32
N ASP A 514 -24.64 22.26 -15.16
CA ASP A 514 -25.32 23.34 -14.43
C ASP A 514 -25.11 24.72 -15.12
N PRO A 515 -25.99 25.70 -14.87
CA PRO A 515 -25.78 27.07 -15.33
C PRO A 515 -24.46 27.67 -14.84
N GLY A 516 -23.76 28.40 -15.71
CA GLY A 516 -22.53 29.14 -15.36
C GLY A 516 -21.21 28.37 -15.58
N VAL A 517 -21.26 27.12 -16.05
CA VAL A 517 -20.08 26.40 -16.52
C VAL A 517 -19.52 27.10 -17.77
N ASP A 518 -18.20 27.26 -17.85
CA ASP A 518 -17.55 27.87 -19.02
C ASP A 518 -17.50 26.89 -20.20
N PHE A 519 -18.46 27.03 -21.12
CA PHE A 519 -18.55 26.18 -22.31
C PHE A 519 -17.35 26.35 -23.25
N ALA A 520 -16.70 27.51 -23.29
CA ALA A 520 -15.56 27.74 -24.19
C ALA A 520 -14.36 26.86 -23.83
N SER A 521 -14.26 26.44 -22.56
CA SER A 521 -13.21 25.55 -22.07
C SER A 521 -13.47 24.06 -22.38
N LEU A 522 -14.70 23.67 -22.75
CA LEU A 522 -15.11 22.28 -22.81
C LEU A 522 -14.52 21.54 -24.02
N GLN A 523 -13.90 20.41 -23.72
CA GLN A 523 -13.30 19.50 -24.68
C GLN A 523 -13.80 18.08 -24.40
N LEU A 524 -13.94 17.29 -25.46
CA LEU A 524 -14.17 15.85 -25.39
C LEU A 524 -12.89 15.14 -25.83
N VAL A 525 -12.58 14.03 -25.18
CA VAL A 525 -11.51 13.12 -25.59
C VAL A 525 -12.08 11.74 -25.85
N VAL A 526 -11.72 11.17 -27.00
CA VAL A 526 -12.13 9.83 -27.43
C VAL A 526 -10.90 9.07 -27.91
N GLU A 527 -10.74 7.84 -27.43
CA GLU A 527 -9.68 6.95 -27.90
C GLU A 527 -9.94 6.51 -29.34
N ARG A 528 -8.89 6.49 -30.16
CA ARG A 528 -8.88 6.09 -31.57
C ARG A 528 -9.98 6.79 -32.37
N PRO A 529 -9.94 8.13 -32.45
CA PRO A 529 -11.01 8.94 -33.06
C PRO A 529 -11.31 8.53 -34.51
N GLU A 530 -10.35 7.93 -35.22
CA GLU A 530 -10.51 7.44 -36.58
C GLU A 530 -11.50 6.27 -36.71
N ARG A 531 -11.91 5.65 -35.59
CA ARG A 531 -12.84 4.51 -35.55
C ARG A 531 -14.30 4.89 -35.42
N TRP A 532 -14.58 6.15 -35.10
CA TRP A 532 -15.90 6.59 -34.67
C TRP A 532 -16.40 7.74 -35.54
N LYS A 533 -17.69 7.71 -35.91
CA LYS A 533 -18.40 8.97 -36.19
C LYS A 533 -18.92 9.50 -34.85
N ILE A 534 -18.51 10.72 -34.52
CA ILE A 534 -18.77 11.31 -33.20
C ILE A 534 -19.79 12.43 -33.31
N GLN A 535 -20.78 12.42 -32.42
CA GLN A 535 -21.78 13.47 -32.32
C GLN A 535 -21.92 13.96 -30.88
N VAL A 536 -22.11 15.27 -30.71
CA VAL A 536 -22.51 15.88 -29.44
C VAL A 536 -23.85 16.56 -29.66
N ASN A 537 -24.87 16.17 -28.90
CA ASN A 537 -26.25 16.65 -29.07
C ASN A 537 -26.74 16.59 -30.54
N ASP A 538 -26.51 15.43 -31.17
CA ASP A 538 -26.82 15.10 -32.58
C ASP A 538 -26.07 15.93 -33.64
N GLN A 539 -25.15 16.80 -33.24
CA GLN A 539 -24.29 17.53 -34.16
C GLN A 539 -22.94 16.81 -34.30
N PRO A 540 -22.45 16.56 -35.53
CA PRO A 540 -21.14 15.96 -35.72
C PRO A 540 -20.02 16.88 -35.23
N VAL A 541 -18.98 16.30 -34.61
CA VAL A 541 -17.80 17.03 -34.14
C VAL A 541 -16.55 16.36 -34.68
N PRO A 542 -15.70 17.07 -35.46
CA PRO A 542 -14.43 16.52 -35.94
C PRO A 542 -13.35 16.60 -34.85
N PRO A 543 -12.35 15.70 -34.88
CA PRO A 543 -11.19 15.83 -33.99
C PRO A 543 -10.34 17.03 -34.40
N GLU A 544 -9.68 17.65 -33.41
CA GLU A 544 -8.64 18.63 -33.64
C GLU A 544 -7.40 17.94 -34.23
N ALA A 545 -6.95 18.42 -35.39
CA ALA A 545 -5.82 17.81 -36.10
C ALA A 545 -4.55 17.85 -35.24
N GLU A 546 -3.83 16.72 -35.19
CA GLU A 546 -2.56 16.54 -34.47
C GLU A 546 -2.60 16.78 -32.95
N ARG A 547 -3.78 17.01 -32.37
CA ARG A 547 -3.95 17.23 -30.94
C ARG A 547 -4.40 15.94 -30.25
N PHE A 548 -3.67 15.56 -29.21
CA PHE A 548 -4.00 14.43 -28.36
C PHE A 548 -3.97 14.83 -26.88
N TRP A 549 -4.51 13.97 -26.02
CA TRP A 549 -4.44 14.12 -24.57
C TRP A 549 -4.06 12.79 -23.92
N LEU A 550 -3.08 12.81 -23.00
CA LEU A 550 -2.54 11.63 -22.30
C LEU A 550 -1.78 10.64 -23.21
N ASP A 551 -2.42 10.10 -24.27
CA ASP A 551 -1.85 9.17 -25.24
C ASP A 551 -2.08 9.66 -26.67
N ARG A 552 -1.18 9.33 -27.60
CA ARG A 552 -1.31 9.73 -29.02
C ARG A 552 -2.56 9.17 -29.71
N ALA A 553 -3.14 8.10 -29.19
CA ALA A 553 -4.40 7.54 -29.65
C ALA A 553 -5.63 8.30 -29.11
N PHE A 554 -5.49 9.25 -28.19
CA PHE A 554 -6.62 9.89 -27.51
C PHE A 554 -6.88 11.25 -28.16
N GLY A 555 -7.80 11.29 -29.13
CA GLY A 555 -8.09 12.49 -29.92
C GLY A 555 -8.93 13.51 -29.15
N VAL A 556 -8.60 14.80 -29.31
CA VAL A 556 -9.29 15.91 -28.64
C VAL A 556 -10.29 16.57 -29.58
N PHE A 557 -11.45 16.95 -29.06
CA PHE A 557 -12.56 17.58 -29.78
C PHE A 557 -13.02 18.83 -29.02
N MET A 558 -13.15 19.96 -29.70
CA MET A 558 -13.76 21.16 -29.11
C MET A 558 -15.28 21.04 -29.17
N ILE A 559 -15.96 21.04 -28.02
CA ILE A 559 -17.41 20.76 -27.95
C ILE A 559 -18.25 21.92 -27.40
N GLY A 560 -17.61 23.02 -26.97
CA GLY A 560 -18.27 24.11 -26.28
C GLY A 560 -19.49 24.70 -26.98
N ASP A 561 -19.46 24.82 -28.31
CA ASP A 561 -20.57 25.34 -29.12
C ASP A 561 -21.70 24.32 -29.35
N LYS A 562 -21.51 23.06 -28.95
CA LYS A 562 -22.47 21.95 -29.05
C LYS A 562 -23.16 21.62 -27.74
N VAL A 563 -22.57 22.04 -26.62
CA VAL A 563 -23.07 21.79 -25.27
C VAL A 563 -24.12 22.83 -24.87
N LYS A 564 -25.09 22.43 -24.05
CA LYS A 564 -26.12 23.28 -23.47
C LYS A 564 -26.23 23.03 -21.96
N THR A 565 -26.82 23.97 -21.23
CA THR A 565 -27.22 23.73 -19.83
C THR A 565 -28.27 22.62 -19.75
N GLY A 566 -28.18 21.77 -18.73
CA GLY A 566 -29.00 20.58 -18.56
C GLY A 566 -28.36 19.35 -19.20
N GLU A 567 -29.20 18.47 -19.74
CA GLU A 567 -28.79 17.17 -20.31
C GLU A 567 -28.09 17.31 -21.67
N ASN A 568 -26.98 16.59 -21.81
CA ASN A 568 -26.17 16.50 -23.02
C ASN A 568 -25.80 15.04 -23.30
N ARG A 569 -25.53 14.73 -24.57
CA ARG A 569 -25.09 13.40 -24.99
C ARG A 569 -23.92 13.43 -25.96
N VAL A 570 -23.01 12.48 -25.81
CA VAL A 570 -21.94 12.12 -26.75
C VAL A 570 -22.29 10.77 -27.36
N ARG A 571 -22.34 10.67 -28.68
CA ARG A 571 -22.60 9.41 -29.40
C ARG A 571 -21.36 8.98 -30.17
N LEU A 572 -20.88 7.76 -29.90
CA LEU A 572 -19.87 7.07 -30.69
C LEU A 572 -20.57 6.06 -31.61
N ILE A 573 -20.46 6.26 -32.92
CA ILE A 573 -21.04 5.38 -33.93
C ILE A 573 -19.89 4.59 -34.56
N GLY A 574 -19.79 3.30 -34.22
CA GLY A 574 -18.82 2.36 -34.80
C GLY A 574 -19.45 1.56 -35.93
N GLN A 575 -19.25 1.99 -37.18
CA GLN A 575 -19.77 1.30 -38.37
C GLN A 575 -18.80 1.44 -39.56
N PRO A 576 -18.30 0.34 -40.15
CA PRO A 576 -18.55 -1.04 -39.73
C PRO A 576 -17.90 -1.38 -38.37
N MET A 577 -18.35 -2.48 -37.74
CA MET A 577 -17.60 -3.12 -36.67
C MET A 577 -16.24 -3.61 -37.21
N THR A 578 -15.20 -3.54 -36.38
CA THR A 578 -13.89 -4.13 -36.68
C THR A 578 -13.34 -4.80 -35.44
N ILE A 579 -12.31 -5.63 -35.60
CA ILE A 579 -11.58 -6.19 -34.44
C ILE A 579 -10.95 -5.09 -33.58
N HIS A 580 -10.82 -3.88 -34.12
CA HIS A 580 -10.24 -2.71 -33.47
C HIS A 580 -11.27 -1.77 -32.82
N SER A 581 -12.56 -2.12 -32.84
CA SER A 581 -13.64 -1.33 -32.24
C SER A 581 -13.72 -1.53 -30.72
N GLU A 582 -12.59 -1.33 -30.02
CA GLU A 582 -12.48 -1.34 -28.55
C GLU A 582 -13.25 -0.12 -27.98
N LEU A 583 -14.49 -0.33 -27.54
CA LEU A 583 -15.28 0.69 -26.84
C LEU A 583 -14.69 0.96 -25.44
N GLU A 584 -14.45 2.23 -25.14
CA GLU A 584 -13.78 2.70 -23.92
C GLU A 584 -14.56 3.88 -23.30
N PRO A 585 -14.28 4.28 -22.05
CA PRO A 585 -14.80 5.51 -21.50
C PRO A 585 -14.44 6.73 -22.37
N VAL A 586 -15.28 7.76 -22.33
CA VAL A 586 -14.95 9.06 -22.92
C VAL A 586 -14.66 10.08 -21.83
N TYR A 587 -13.83 11.07 -22.11
CA TYR A 587 -13.40 12.05 -21.11
C TYR A 587 -13.87 13.45 -21.50
N LEU A 588 -14.43 14.18 -20.55
CA LEU A 588 -14.72 15.61 -20.70
C LEU A 588 -13.65 16.41 -19.95
N LEU A 589 -13.02 17.37 -20.63
CA LEU A 589 -12.05 18.29 -20.05
C LEU A 589 -12.62 19.71 -20.00
N GLY A 590 -12.29 20.49 -18.95
CA GLY A 590 -12.66 21.90 -18.91
C GLY A 590 -12.43 22.63 -17.58
N ALA A 591 -12.74 23.92 -17.59
CA ALA A 591 -12.78 24.77 -16.42
C ALA A 591 -14.12 24.61 -15.68
N PHE A 592 -14.31 23.45 -15.06
CA PHE A 592 -15.49 23.12 -14.26
C PHE A 592 -15.10 22.41 -12.95
N GLY A 593 -16.01 22.40 -11.99
CA GLY A 593 -16.01 21.46 -10.86
C GLY A 593 -17.02 20.33 -11.09
N LEU A 594 -16.97 19.31 -10.23
CA LEU A 594 -17.92 18.19 -10.25
C LEU A 594 -18.72 18.12 -8.95
N ALA A 595 -20.02 17.88 -9.08
CA ALA A 595 -20.91 17.57 -7.97
C ALA A 595 -21.52 16.18 -8.18
N ALA A 596 -21.47 15.34 -7.14
CA ALA A 596 -22.08 14.02 -7.17
C ALA A 596 -23.61 14.14 -7.29
N VAL A 597 -24.20 13.26 -8.09
CA VAL A 597 -25.64 13.09 -8.26
C VAL A 597 -25.99 11.60 -8.13
N GLU A 598 -27.27 11.25 -8.15
CA GLU A 598 -27.74 9.86 -8.00
C GLU A 598 -27.06 8.89 -8.97
N LYS A 599 -26.76 9.35 -10.20
CA LYS A 599 -26.00 8.61 -11.22
C LYS A 599 -24.79 9.41 -11.65
N GLY A 600 -23.64 9.09 -11.07
CA GLY A 600 -22.36 9.72 -11.38
C GLY A 600 -22.28 11.19 -10.96
N TRP A 601 -21.93 12.04 -11.92
CA TRP A 601 -21.49 13.42 -11.68
C TRP A 601 -22.12 14.40 -12.65
N LYS A 602 -22.33 15.63 -12.19
CA LYS A 602 -22.67 16.77 -13.06
C LYS A 602 -21.57 17.84 -13.03
N LEU A 603 -21.44 18.57 -14.13
CA LEU A 603 -20.53 19.71 -14.25
C LEU A 603 -21.15 20.92 -13.53
N ILE A 604 -20.38 21.53 -12.65
CA ILE A 604 -20.70 22.78 -11.95
C ILE A 604 -19.67 23.86 -12.27
N PRO A 605 -19.98 25.16 -12.12
CA PRO A 605 -19.00 26.22 -12.31
C PRO A 605 -17.72 25.97 -11.50
N GLU A 606 -16.57 26.29 -12.09
CA GLU A 606 -15.28 26.16 -11.40
C GLU A 606 -15.29 26.99 -10.11
N SER A 607 -14.74 26.42 -9.04
CA SER A 607 -14.60 27.08 -7.75
C SER A 607 -13.15 27.42 -7.46
N LYS A 608 -12.92 28.46 -6.66
CA LYS A 608 -11.58 28.83 -6.24
C LYS A 608 -11.00 27.74 -5.33
N MET A 609 -9.82 27.24 -5.69
CA MET A 609 -9.08 26.25 -4.91
C MET A 609 -8.69 26.78 -3.52
N ARG A 610 -8.68 25.87 -2.55
CA ARG A 610 -8.25 26.05 -1.15
C ARG A 610 -7.32 24.90 -0.74
N LEU A 611 -6.68 25.03 0.43
CA LEU A 611 -6.01 23.90 1.08
C LEU A 611 -7.02 22.78 1.37
N GLY A 612 -6.54 21.54 1.35
CA GLY A 612 -7.36 20.33 1.43
C GLY A 612 -7.25 19.47 0.19
N SER A 613 -7.92 18.32 0.24
CA SER A 613 -7.90 17.37 -0.87
C SER A 613 -8.72 17.86 -2.07
N TRP A 614 -8.30 17.47 -3.27
CA TRP A 614 -8.86 17.97 -4.54
C TRP A 614 -10.24 17.38 -4.84
N ASP A 615 -10.46 16.12 -4.51
CA ASP A 615 -11.75 15.41 -4.63
C ASP A 615 -12.88 16.15 -3.88
N GLN A 616 -12.61 16.63 -2.66
CA GLN A 616 -13.55 17.43 -1.84
C GLN A 616 -13.76 18.86 -2.35
N GLN A 617 -13.08 19.24 -3.44
CA GLN A 617 -13.16 20.55 -4.09
C GLN A 617 -13.73 20.47 -5.51
N GLY A 618 -14.34 19.34 -5.87
CA GLY A 618 -14.96 19.13 -7.17
C GLY A 618 -13.99 18.65 -8.25
N LEU A 619 -12.84 18.08 -7.86
CA LEU A 619 -11.82 17.52 -8.75
C LEU A 619 -11.58 16.01 -8.53
N PRO A 620 -12.62 15.15 -8.41
CA PRO A 620 -12.44 13.73 -8.05
C PRO A 620 -11.59 12.94 -9.06
N PHE A 621 -11.74 13.17 -10.37
CA PHE A 621 -10.96 12.50 -11.42
C PHE A 621 -9.62 13.19 -11.76
N TYR A 622 -9.30 14.30 -11.09
CA TYR A 622 -8.09 15.06 -11.39
C TYR A 622 -6.84 14.29 -10.93
N SER A 623 -5.91 14.08 -11.86
CA SER A 623 -4.70 13.26 -11.65
C SER A 623 -3.39 13.99 -11.89
N ASP A 624 -3.45 15.21 -12.46
CA ASP A 624 -2.28 16.01 -12.83
C ASP A 624 -1.69 16.72 -11.58
N ALA A 625 -1.41 18.01 -11.64
CA ALA A 625 -0.74 18.74 -10.57
C ALA A 625 -1.46 20.01 -10.10
N VAL A 626 -1.22 20.41 -8.85
CA VAL A 626 -1.67 21.69 -8.27
C VAL A 626 -0.49 22.38 -7.60
N SER A 627 -0.24 23.64 -7.97
CA SER A 627 0.80 24.47 -7.39
C SER A 627 0.29 25.40 -6.30
N TYR A 628 1.10 25.54 -5.26
CA TYR A 628 0.86 26.28 -4.04
C TYR A 628 2.04 27.23 -3.84
N SER A 629 1.83 28.54 -3.97
CA SER A 629 2.91 29.53 -3.94
C SER A 629 2.73 30.62 -2.90
N ARG A 630 3.86 31.01 -2.29
CA ARG A 630 3.95 32.09 -1.30
C ARG A 630 5.25 32.87 -1.47
N THR A 631 5.19 34.16 -1.13
CA THR A 631 6.39 34.98 -0.98
C THR A 631 6.87 34.92 0.45
N TYR A 632 8.17 34.71 0.66
CA TYR A 632 8.85 34.81 1.95
C TYR A 632 9.95 35.86 1.89
N ARG A 633 10.03 36.69 2.93
CA ARG A 633 11.12 37.65 3.06
C ARG A 633 12.26 37.05 3.86
N VAL A 634 13.39 36.81 3.19
CA VAL A 634 14.53 36.07 3.72
C VAL A 634 15.73 37.00 3.89
N LYS A 635 16.48 36.80 4.99
CA LYS A 635 17.83 37.34 5.17
C LYS A 635 18.80 36.16 5.21
N PRO A 636 19.56 35.91 4.13
CA PRO A 636 20.49 34.78 4.06
C PRO A 636 21.74 35.03 4.91
N GLU A 637 21.60 34.93 6.24
CA GLU A 637 22.65 35.14 7.25
C GLU A 637 23.43 33.84 7.54
N ASN A 638 24.08 33.23 6.55
CA ASN A 638 24.74 31.91 6.69
C ASN A 638 23.84 30.83 7.33
N ARG A 639 22.55 30.88 7.00
CA ARG A 639 21.50 29.98 7.48
C ARG A 639 20.98 29.11 6.34
N ARG A 640 20.60 27.87 6.69
CA ARG A 640 19.86 26.99 5.78
C ARG A 640 18.40 27.41 5.71
N HIS A 641 17.82 27.23 4.53
CA HIS A 641 16.42 27.49 4.25
C HIS A 641 15.80 26.21 3.69
N ILE A 642 14.80 25.68 4.39
CA ILE A 642 14.22 24.37 4.09
C ILE A 642 12.71 24.52 3.92
N VAL A 643 12.18 24.03 2.80
CA VAL A 643 10.74 23.88 2.59
C VAL A 643 10.33 22.57 3.23
N LYS A 644 9.27 22.59 4.05
CA LYS A 644 8.70 21.40 4.68
C LYS A 644 7.20 21.27 4.38
N LEU A 645 6.77 20.09 3.94
CA LEU A 645 5.37 19.74 3.82
C LEU A 645 4.92 19.07 5.10
N THR A 646 3.79 19.52 5.65
CA THR A 646 3.35 19.13 7.00
C THR A 646 2.18 18.15 7.01
N ASP A 647 1.31 18.24 6.01
CA ASP A 647 0.15 17.37 5.81
C ASP A 647 -0.22 17.44 4.32
N TRP A 648 0.15 16.41 3.58
CA TRP A 648 0.01 16.35 2.13
C TRP A 648 -0.10 14.89 1.67
N TYR A 649 -0.69 14.68 0.50
CA TYR A 649 -0.71 13.37 -0.15
C TYR A 649 -0.63 13.54 -1.67
N GLY A 650 0.30 12.83 -2.31
CA GLY A 650 0.56 12.89 -3.75
C GLY A 650 1.62 11.87 -4.17
N ALA A 651 1.84 11.73 -5.47
CA ALA A 651 2.92 10.94 -6.04
C ALA A 651 4.29 11.49 -5.63
N LEU A 652 4.43 12.82 -5.75
CA LEU A 652 5.53 13.65 -5.27
C LEU A 652 5.10 15.12 -5.24
N ALA A 653 5.95 15.98 -4.70
CA ALA A 653 5.87 17.42 -4.84
C ALA A 653 7.18 18.01 -5.37
N THR A 654 7.12 18.89 -6.37
CA THR A 654 8.29 19.65 -6.83
C THR A 654 8.34 21.00 -6.13
N VAL A 655 9.54 21.52 -5.86
CA VAL A 655 9.73 22.86 -5.31
C VAL A 655 10.47 23.73 -6.31
N SER A 656 9.99 24.95 -6.52
CA SER A 656 10.72 26.00 -7.24
C SER A 656 10.86 27.25 -6.39
N VAL A 657 11.96 27.97 -6.59
CA VAL A 657 12.25 29.24 -5.90
C VAL A 657 12.61 30.28 -6.93
N ASN A 658 11.83 31.37 -6.96
CA ASN A 658 11.94 32.42 -7.96
C ASN A 658 11.93 31.84 -9.39
N GLN A 659 10.99 30.93 -9.66
CA GLN A 659 10.83 30.19 -10.94
C GLN A 659 11.95 29.18 -11.28
N ASN A 660 12.99 29.04 -10.45
CA ASN A 660 14.04 28.05 -10.66
C ASN A 660 13.67 26.72 -9.98
N PRO A 661 13.71 25.56 -10.68
CA PRO A 661 13.52 24.25 -10.05
C PRO A 661 14.58 23.99 -8.97
N ALA A 662 14.15 23.67 -7.76
CA ALA A 662 15.02 23.41 -6.62
C ALA A 662 15.18 21.91 -6.30
N GLY A 663 14.16 21.10 -6.58
CA GLY A 663 14.17 19.66 -6.34
C GLY A 663 12.78 19.09 -6.05
N ILE A 664 12.73 17.87 -5.50
CA ILE A 664 11.48 17.17 -5.16
C ILE A 664 11.40 16.84 -3.67
N ILE A 665 10.18 16.68 -3.18
CA ILE A 665 9.80 16.12 -1.89
C ILE A 665 8.85 14.95 -2.19
N ALA A 666 9.22 13.73 -1.81
CA ALA A 666 8.46 12.53 -2.19
C ALA A 666 8.29 11.50 -1.06
N TRP A 667 9.13 11.55 -0.02
CA TRP A 667 9.10 10.64 1.12
C TRP A 667 9.61 11.36 2.36
N GLU A 668 9.52 10.73 3.53
CA GLU A 668 9.95 11.32 4.78
C GLU A 668 11.49 11.43 4.88
N PRO A 669 12.03 12.49 5.50
CA PRO A 669 11.35 13.70 5.93
C PRO A 669 10.82 14.46 4.71
N ALA A 670 9.58 14.93 4.78
CA ALA A 670 8.96 15.69 3.69
C ALA A 670 9.56 17.11 3.55
N GLU A 671 10.85 17.20 3.22
CA GLU A 671 11.68 18.39 3.32
C GLU A 671 12.65 18.53 2.15
N LEU A 672 12.89 19.77 1.72
CA LEU A 672 13.89 20.11 0.71
C LEU A 672 14.70 21.35 1.12
N ASP A 673 16.02 21.22 1.08
CA ASP A 673 16.94 22.35 1.25
C ASP A 673 16.98 23.22 -0.01
N ILE A 674 16.53 24.46 0.13
CA ILE A 674 16.48 25.46 -0.94
C ILE A 674 17.50 26.59 -0.76
N THR A 675 18.46 26.44 0.16
CA THR A 675 19.41 27.51 0.56
C THR A 675 20.15 28.12 -0.63
N LYS A 676 20.51 27.29 -1.63
CA LYS A 676 21.23 27.75 -2.82
C LYS A 676 20.37 28.61 -3.77
N PHE A 677 19.05 28.61 -3.60
CA PHE A 677 18.10 29.27 -4.51
C PHE A 677 17.46 30.53 -3.90
N VAL A 678 17.60 30.74 -2.59
CA VAL A 678 17.09 31.94 -1.92
C VAL A 678 18.02 33.13 -2.10
N LYS A 679 17.45 34.32 -2.30
CA LYS A 679 18.16 35.61 -2.31
C LYS A 679 17.75 36.46 -1.11
N GLU A 680 18.50 37.52 -0.83
CA GLU A 680 18.09 38.51 0.17
C GLU A 680 16.81 39.23 -0.28
N GLY A 681 15.89 39.44 0.66
CA GLY A 681 14.59 40.06 0.41
C GLY A 681 13.52 39.03 0.03
N ASP A 682 12.64 39.39 -0.89
CA ASP A 682 11.47 38.60 -1.22
C ASP A 682 11.83 37.43 -2.16
N ASN A 683 11.33 36.25 -1.81
CA ASN A 683 11.48 35.01 -2.55
C ASN A 683 10.12 34.37 -2.77
N GLU A 684 9.73 34.15 -4.01
CA GLU A 684 8.55 33.34 -4.32
C GLU A 684 8.94 31.87 -4.28
N ILE A 685 8.30 31.10 -3.41
CA ILE A 685 8.46 29.66 -3.29
C ILE A 685 7.16 29.03 -3.76
N SER A 686 7.26 28.08 -4.69
CA SER A 686 6.11 27.31 -5.18
C SER A 686 6.34 25.83 -4.95
N VAL A 687 5.35 25.15 -4.36
CA VAL A 687 5.28 23.71 -4.17
C VAL A 687 4.19 23.18 -5.09
N THR A 688 4.54 22.29 -6.02
CA THR A 688 3.58 21.67 -6.95
C THR A 688 3.40 20.21 -6.58
N VAL A 689 2.21 19.83 -6.11
CA VAL A 689 1.87 18.45 -5.73
C VAL A 689 1.27 17.75 -6.94
N PHE A 690 1.74 16.53 -7.23
CA PHE A 690 1.27 15.69 -8.33
C PHE A 690 0.38 14.57 -7.80
N GLY A 691 -0.73 14.31 -8.49
CA GLY A 691 -1.55 13.10 -8.29
C GLY A 691 -0.95 11.89 -9.01
N THR A 692 -1.77 10.86 -9.15
CA THR A 692 -1.49 9.70 -10.00
C THR A 692 -2.68 9.42 -10.92
N LEU A 693 -2.49 8.57 -11.92
CA LEU A 693 -3.55 8.19 -12.83
C LEU A 693 -4.67 7.32 -12.19
N LYS A 694 -4.57 6.92 -10.92
CA LYS A 694 -5.62 6.13 -10.23
C LYS A 694 -6.98 6.81 -10.27
N ASN A 695 -7.03 8.12 -9.98
CA ASN A 695 -8.30 8.84 -9.99
C ASN A 695 -8.86 9.00 -11.40
N LEU A 696 -8.00 9.00 -12.42
CA LEU A 696 -8.42 9.16 -13.80
C LEU A 696 -8.83 7.85 -14.48
N LEU A 697 -7.98 6.83 -14.37
CA LEU A 697 -8.08 5.56 -15.09
C LEU A 697 -8.64 4.41 -14.25
N GLY A 698 -8.72 4.59 -12.93
CA GLY A 698 -9.30 3.60 -12.03
C GLY A 698 -8.30 2.50 -11.61
N PRO A 699 -8.81 1.35 -11.13
CA PRO A 699 -10.22 0.95 -11.09
C PRO A 699 -11.06 1.84 -10.16
N HIS A 700 -12.27 2.26 -10.55
CA HIS A 700 -13.10 3.17 -9.72
C HIS A 700 -14.17 2.45 -8.90
N HIS A 701 -14.46 1.20 -9.22
CA HIS A 701 -15.59 0.46 -8.69
C HIS A 701 -15.15 -0.74 -7.85
N ASN A 702 -16.06 -1.24 -7.00
CA ASN A 702 -15.90 -2.49 -6.26
C ASN A 702 -14.80 -2.49 -5.18
N GLY A 703 -14.53 -1.34 -4.54
CA GLY A 703 -13.62 -1.22 -3.40
C GLY A 703 -12.23 -1.84 -3.66
N PRO A 704 -11.53 -1.41 -4.73
CA PRO A 704 -10.31 -2.06 -5.18
C PRO A 704 -9.20 -1.95 -4.12
N VAL A 705 -8.36 -2.98 -4.09
CA VAL A 705 -7.22 -3.05 -3.18
C VAL A 705 -6.18 -1.98 -3.56
N ARG A 706 -5.69 -1.21 -2.58
CA ARG A 706 -4.61 -0.23 -2.80
C ARG A 706 -3.27 -0.91 -3.02
N GLY A 707 -2.45 -0.33 -3.90
CA GLY A 707 -1.12 -0.85 -4.23
C GLY A 707 -1.13 -2.17 -5.03
N ALA A 708 -2.30 -2.58 -5.55
CA ALA A 708 -2.43 -3.74 -6.41
C ALA A 708 -3.59 -3.58 -7.41
N ALA A 709 -3.36 -3.81 -8.70
CA ALA A 709 -4.41 -3.86 -9.72
C ALA A 709 -4.03 -4.76 -10.90
N TRP A 710 -5.01 -5.49 -11.42
CA TRP A 710 -4.87 -6.38 -12.58
C TRP A 710 -6.10 -6.25 -13.49
N PRO A 711 -6.13 -6.85 -14.69
CA PRO A 711 -7.20 -6.61 -15.65
C PRO A 711 -8.61 -6.76 -15.07
N SER A 712 -8.88 -7.82 -14.30
CA SER A 712 -10.21 -8.06 -13.73
C SER A 712 -10.65 -7.02 -12.69
N SER A 713 -9.73 -6.28 -12.07
CA SER A 713 -10.03 -5.17 -11.17
C SER A 713 -10.84 -4.07 -11.87
N PHE A 714 -10.73 -3.94 -13.19
CA PHE A 714 -11.43 -2.94 -14.00
C PHE A 714 -12.68 -3.47 -14.70
N GLN A 715 -12.89 -4.79 -14.69
CA GLN A 715 -14.01 -5.45 -15.37
C GLN A 715 -15.29 -5.46 -14.52
N THR A 716 -15.13 -5.25 -13.20
CA THR A 716 -16.24 -5.32 -12.25
C THR A 716 -16.74 -3.92 -11.92
N ALA A 717 -18.04 -3.72 -12.09
CA ALA A 717 -18.74 -2.49 -11.73
C ALA A 717 -20.19 -2.81 -11.32
N PRO A 718 -20.89 -1.89 -10.63
CA PRO A 718 -22.32 -1.99 -10.41
C PRO A 718 -23.10 -2.15 -11.72
N LEU A 719 -24.28 -2.78 -11.65
CA LEU A 719 -25.12 -3.05 -12.84
C LEU A 719 -25.53 -1.76 -13.58
N HIS A 720 -25.71 -0.68 -12.84
CA HIS A 720 -26.09 0.65 -13.31
C HIS A 720 -25.18 1.69 -12.67
N GLN A 721 -25.05 2.86 -13.29
CA GLN A 721 -24.15 3.89 -12.81
C GLN A 721 -24.49 4.25 -11.35
N PRO A 722 -23.52 4.08 -10.42
CA PRO A 722 -23.75 4.40 -9.02
C PRO A 722 -23.70 5.93 -8.81
N SER A 723 -24.01 6.38 -7.60
CA SER A 723 -23.84 7.79 -7.25
C SER A 723 -22.37 8.18 -7.34
N GLY A 724 -22.08 9.44 -7.67
CA GLY A 724 -20.69 9.92 -7.73
C GLY A 724 -19.91 9.66 -6.43
N ILE A 725 -20.57 9.70 -5.27
CA ILE A 725 -19.92 9.45 -3.97
C ILE A 725 -19.47 8.00 -3.76
N ASP A 726 -19.95 7.06 -4.57
CA ASP A 726 -19.66 5.63 -4.45
C ASP A 726 -18.40 5.21 -5.26
N TYR A 727 -17.81 6.14 -6.01
CA TYR A 727 -16.56 5.92 -6.75
C TYR A 727 -15.37 5.95 -5.79
N ASP A 728 -14.41 5.04 -6.01
CA ASP A 728 -13.19 4.94 -5.23
C ASP A 728 -12.09 5.90 -5.74
N PHE A 729 -11.84 6.96 -4.97
CA PHE A 729 -10.81 7.96 -5.23
C PHE A 729 -9.78 8.06 -4.11
N ILE A 730 -8.61 8.58 -4.48
CA ILE A 730 -7.57 9.01 -3.56
C ILE A 730 -7.67 10.52 -3.35
N SER A 731 -7.67 10.93 -2.08
CA SER A 731 -7.73 12.33 -1.66
C SER A 731 -6.36 13.01 -1.77
N TYR A 732 -5.90 13.28 -2.99
CA TYR A 732 -4.67 14.03 -3.28
C TYR A 732 -4.77 15.49 -2.86
N GLY A 733 -3.65 16.09 -2.44
CA GLY A 733 -3.52 17.52 -2.25
C GLY A 733 -2.63 17.94 -1.08
N LEU A 734 -2.52 19.26 -0.90
CA LEU A 734 -1.88 19.88 0.24
C LEU A 734 -2.94 20.25 1.28
N ASN A 735 -3.04 19.47 2.35
CA ASN A 735 -4.07 19.63 3.38
C ASN A 735 -3.73 20.75 4.37
N ARG A 736 -2.44 20.96 4.61
CA ARG A 736 -1.92 22.10 5.38
C ARG A 736 -0.82 22.77 4.59
N ASP A 737 -0.75 24.08 4.75
CA ASP A 737 0.26 24.89 4.08
C ASP A 737 1.68 24.39 4.32
N PHE A 738 2.55 24.60 3.34
CA PHE A 738 3.97 24.33 3.51
C PHE A 738 4.60 25.43 4.37
N ILE A 739 5.68 25.09 5.06
CA ILE A 739 6.40 26.04 5.91
C ILE A 739 7.83 26.22 5.40
N LEU A 740 8.34 27.44 5.57
CA LEU A 740 9.75 27.74 5.36
C LEU A 740 10.46 27.76 6.71
N LEU A 741 11.49 26.92 6.84
CA LEU A 741 12.31 26.79 8.02
C LEU A 741 13.65 27.50 7.78
N SER A 742 14.15 28.16 8.82
CA SER A 742 15.51 28.72 8.89
C SER A 742 16.30 28.02 10.00
N SER A 743 17.53 27.64 9.71
CA SER A 743 18.38 26.90 10.66
C SER A 743 19.84 27.37 10.59
N GLU A 744 20.55 27.35 11.72
CA GLU A 744 21.93 27.82 11.82
C GLU A 744 22.95 26.79 11.29
N GLY A 745 23.93 27.27 10.51
CA GLY A 745 25.13 26.52 10.11
C GLY A 745 24.96 25.48 8.98
N PRO A 746 26.08 24.98 8.41
CA PRO A 746 26.11 23.89 7.45
C PRO A 746 26.10 22.52 8.17
N SER A 747 25.02 22.19 8.87
CA SER A 747 24.83 20.84 9.43
C SER A 747 24.24 19.92 8.36
N ARG A 748 24.51 18.61 8.49
CA ARG A 748 24.00 17.49 7.65
C ARG A 748 22.47 17.51 7.51
N ARG A 749 21.90 16.60 6.72
CA ARG A 749 20.45 16.36 6.70
C ARG A 749 20.01 15.96 8.12
N VAL A 750 19.63 16.94 8.94
CA VAL A 750 19.06 16.72 10.26
C VAL A 750 17.58 16.59 10.03
N TYR A 751 17.04 15.44 10.40
CA TYR A 751 15.62 15.19 10.37
C TYR A 751 14.93 16.09 11.39
N TYR A 752 14.16 17.08 10.94
CA TYR A 752 13.43 17.92 11.87
C TYR A 752 12.14 17.21 12.27
N LYS A 753 12.13 16.55 13.42
CA LYS A 753 10.87 16.17 14.07
C LYS A 753 10.10 17.46 14.37
N THR A 754 9.14 17.80 13.53
CA THR A 754 8.15 18.81 13.86
C THR A 754 7.24 18.18 14.88
N TYR A 755 7.39 18.56 16.15
CA TYR A 755 6.49 18.07 17.17
C TYR A 755 5.08 18.58 16.85
N GLN A 756 4.14 17.65 16.74
CA GLN A 756 2.73 17.96 16.66
C GLN A 756 2.21 18.17 18.08
N THR A 757 1.38 19.19 18.27
CA THR A 757 0.62 19.37 19.51
C THR A 757 -0.28 18.15 19.69
N ALA A 758 -0.31 17.55 20.88
CA ALA A 758 -1.16 16.39 21.17
C ALA A 758 -2.65 16.75 20.99
N ALA A 759 -3.44 15.78 20.51
CA ALA A 759 -4.89 15.96 20.39
C ALA A 759 -5.51 16.30 21.75
N PRO A 760 -6.51 17.21 21.81
CA PRO A 760 -7.26 17.41 23.03
C PRO A 760 -7.95 16.11 23.48
N VAL A 761 -7.97 15.87 24.78
CA VAL A 761 -8.83 14.87 25.40
C VAL A 761 -10.14 15.55 25.78
N ILE A 762 -11.25 14.98 25.33
CA ILE A 762 -12.61 15.44 25.65
C ILE A 762 -13.17 14.54 26.75
N GLU A 763 -13.49 15.08 27.92
CA GLU A 763 -14.07 14.31 29.02
C GLU A 763 -15.46 14.85 29.39
N PRO A 764 -16.39 14.00 29.86
CA PRO A 764 -16.25 12.55 30.04
C PRO A 764 -16.27 11.80 28.70
N GLN A 765 -15.63 10.63 28.64
CA GLN A 765 -15.68 9.77 27.44
C GLN A 765 -17.06 9.13 27.22
N THR A 766 -17.90 9.09 28.27
CA THR A 766 -19.28 8.63 28.19
C THR A 766 -20.12 9.59 27.36
N SER A 767 -20.76 9.07 26.30
CA SER A 767 -21.58 9.86 25.38
C SER A 767 -23.01 10.12 25.88
N LEU A 768 -23.43 9.54 27.01
CA LEU A 768 -24.81 9.63 27.52
C LEU A 768 -24.87 10.41 28.83
N GLY A 769 -25.69 11.47 28.87
CA GLY A 769 -26.15 12.14 30.09
C GLY A 769 -27.60 11.77 30.38
N MET A 770 -27.93 11.47 31.65
CA MET A 770 -29.29 11.13 32.07
C MET A 770 -29.89 12.26 32.89
N ASP A 771 -31.00 12.85 32.41
CA ASP A 771 -31.79 13.90 33.08
C ASP A 771 -31.00 15.14 33.55
N GLN A 772 -29.74 15.26 33.15
CA GLN A 772 -28.79 16.29 33.59
C GLN A 772 -27.86 16.68 32.44
N ALA A 773 -27.46 17.95 32.43
CA ALA A 773 -26.48 18.45 31.48
C ALA A 773 -25.13 17.73 31.66
N VAL A 774 -24.45 17.43 30.55
CA VAL A 774 -23.11 16.85 30.60
C VAL A 774 -22.09 17.99 30.70
N ARG A 775 -21.34 18.00 31.80
CA ARG A 775 -20.23 18.94 31.99
C ARG A 775 -18.99 18.43 31.26
N VAL A 776 -18.60 19.11 30.18
CA VAL A 776 -17.46 18.76 29.34
C VAL A 776 -16.20 19.51 29.77
N THR A 777 -15.10 18.77 29.89
CA THR A 777 -13.75 19.30 30.08
C THR A 777 -12.86 18.94 28.90
N LEU A 778 -12.01 19.90 28.51
CA LEU A 778 -11.02 19.70 27.45
C LEU A 778 -9.63 19.83 28.09
N SER A 779 -8.75 18.88 27.82
CA SER A 779 -7.34 18.96 28.23
C SER A 779 -6.43 18.63 27.06
N CYS A 780 -5.16 18.99 27.13
CA CYS A 780 -4.17 18.66 26.11
C CYS A 780 -2.90 18.17 26.79
N PRO A 781 -2.35 17.01 26.40
CA PRO A 781 -1.07 16.52 26.91
C PRO A 781 0.12 17.43 26.61
N THR A 782 0.02 18.32 25.61
CA THR A 782 1.08 19.29 25.30
C THR A 782 0.98 20.51 26.22
N ASP A 783 1.99 20.68 27.08
CA ASP A 783 2.03 21.75 28.06
C ASP A 783 1.99 23.16 27.43
N GLY A 784 1.12 24.01 27.99
CA GLY A 784 0.85 25.36 27.51
C GLY A 784 0.31 25.45 26.08
N ALA A 785 -0.35 24.42 25.56
CA ALA A 785 -1.11 24.49 24.31
C ALA A 785 -2.46 25.20 24.50
N VAL A 786 -2.90 25.93 23.47
CA VAL A 786 -4.21 26.60 23.40
C VAL A 786 -5.20 25.69 22.70
N ILE A 787 -6.24 25.24 23.41
CA ILE A 787 -7.31 24.43 22.83
C ILE A 787 -8.40 25.35 22.27
N ARG A 788 -8.83 25.09 21.04
CA ARG A 788 -10.00 25.70 20.42
C ARG A 788 -11.05 24.64 20.11
N TYR A 789 -12.32 25.00 20.24
CA TYR A 789 -13.39 24.03 20.09
C TYR A 789 -14.65 24.63 19.46
N THR A 790 -15.51 23.74 18.99
CA THR A 790 -16.83 24.02 18.42
C THR A 790 -17.84 23.03 19.00
N VAL A 791 -19.10 23.44 19.06
CA VAL A 791 -20.23 22.64 19.59
C VAL A 791 -21.39 22.58 18.58
N ASP A 792 -21.17 23.09 17.37
CA ASP A 792 -22.14 23.10 16.27
C ASP A 792 -21.77 22.08 15.18
N GLY A 793 -20.79 21.22 15.45
CA GLY A 793 -20.27 20.23 14.51
C GLY A 793 -19.30 20.79 13.46
N THR A 794 -19.03 22.09 13.42
CA THR A 794 -18.04 22.67 12.49
C THR A 794 -16.60 22.37 12.92
N GLN A 795 -15.63 22.45 12.00
CA GLN A 795 -14.22 22.22 12.34
C GLN A 795 -13.63 23.38 13.15
N PRO A 796 -12.91 23.14 14.26
CA PRO A 796 -12.22 24.20 14.99
C PRO A 796 -11.15 24.88 14.11
N ALA A 797 -11.17 26.20 14.09
CA ALA A 797 -10.22 27.05 13.38
C ALA A 797 -9.56 28.05 14.36
N THR A 798 -8.57 28.81 13.89
CA THR A 798 -7.84 29.80 14.71
C THR A 798 -8.71 30.94 15.24
N ASN A 799 -9.92 31.13 14.71
CA ASN A 799 -10.92 32.07 15.21
C ASN A 799 -12.02 31.40 16.08
N SER A 800 -12.04 30.07 16.20
CA SER A 800 -12.99 29.36 17.07
C SER A 800 -12.75 29.67 18.55
N ALA A 801 -13.76 29.41 19.38
CA ALA A 801 -13.72 29.68 20.81
C ALA A 801 -12.51 29.01 21.47
N VAL A 802 -11.77 29.78 22.27
CA VAL A 802 -10.67 29.25 23.10
C VAL A 802 -11.28 28.60 24.34
N TYR A 803 -10.86 27.38 24.66
CA TYR A 803 -11.25 26.71 25.89
C TYR A 803 -10.67 27.46 27.09
N LYS A 804 -11.55 27.97 27.96
CA LYS A 804 -11.20 28.73 29.18
C LYS A 804 -11.59 28.02 30.47
N GLY A 805 -12.33 26.93 30.37
CA GLY A 805 -12.87 26.18 31.50
C GLY A 805 -14.03 25.28 31.06
N PRO A 806 -14.51 24.40 31.96
CA PRO A 806 -15.59 23.46 31.65
C PRO A 806 -16.85 24.15 31.13
N PHE A 807 -17.58 23.49 30.23
CA PHE A 807 -18.88 23.96 29.71
C PHE A 807 -19.93 22.86 29.78
N GLU A 808 -21.21 23.23 29.80
CA GLU A 808 -22.32 22.27 29.94
C GLU A 808 -23.07 22.09 28.62
N LEU A 809 -23.49 20.85 28.38
CA LEU A 809 -24.28 20.44 27.23
C LEU A 809 -25.66 19.99 27.69
N GLU A 810 -26.70 20.70 27.27
CA GLU A 810 -28.09 20.44 27.67
C GLU A 810 -28.90 19.67 26.60
N LYS A 811 -28.31 19.45 25.43
CA LYS A 811 -28.93 18.76 24.28
C LYS A 811 -27.89 18.04 23.46
N ARG A 812 -28.34 17.20 22.50
CA ARG A 812 -27.47 16.52 21.55
C ARG A 812 -26.48 17.50 20.92
N THR A 813 -25.19 17.24 21.12
CA THR A 813 -24.11 18.13 20.70
C THR A 813 -22.91 17.32 20.25
N GLU A 814 -22.36 17.67 19.09
CA GLU A 814 -21.04 17.18 18.65
C GLU A 814 -19.99 18.21 19.03
N VAL A 815 -19.09 17.83 19.94
CA VAL A 815 -17.96 18.64 20.37
C VAL A 815 -16.77 18.28 19.50
N LYS A 816 -16.16 19.29 18.85
CA LYS A 816 -14.86 19.15 18.18
C LYS A 816 -13.84 20.06 18.83
N ALA A 817 -12.63 19.58 19.05
CA ALA A 817 -11.56 20.33 19.70
C ALA A 817 -10.20 20.12 19.02
N GLN A 818 -9.39 21.18 18.94
CA GLN A 818 -8.03 21.16 18.38
C GLN A 818 -7.08 22.02 19.22
N ALA A 819 -5.87 21.52 19.47
CA ALA A 819 -4.84 22.20 20.25
C ALA A 819 -3.78 22.86 19.35
N TYR A 820 -3.29 24.02 19.79
CA TYR A 820 -2.31 24.85 19.11
C TYR A 820 -1.19 25.25 20.06
N LYS A 821 0.08 25.05 19.68
CA LYS A 821 1.25 25.52 20.44
C LYS A 821 2.21 26.23 19.50
N GLU A 822 2.67 27.42 19.90
CA GLU A 822 3.67 28.17 19.12
C GLU A 822 4.94 27.33 18.91
N GLY A 823 5.45 27.31 17.67
CA GLY A 823 6.59 26.49 17.28
C GLY A 823 6.27 25.00 17.01
N LEU A 824 5.04 24.55 17.26
CA LEU A 824 4.57 23.20 16.96
C LEU A 824 3.47 23.22 15.89
N GLN A 825 3.24 22.08 15.26
CA GLN A 825 2.06 21.91 14.41
C GLN A 825 0.80 21.78 15.27
N ALA A 826 -0.34 22.26 14.78
CA ALA A 826 -1.63 22.06 15.44
C ALA A 826 -1.98 20.57 15.50
N SER A 827 -2.69 20.16 16.55
CA SER A 827 -3.10 18.77 16.74
C SER A 827 -4.03 18.27 15.64
N VAL A 828 -4.28 16.96 15.60
CA VAL A 828 -5.50 16.43 14.98
C VAL A 828 -6.74 16.89 15.76
N VAL A 829 -7.91 16.88 15.13
CA VAL A 829 -9.18 17.28 15.76
C VAL A 829 -9.74 16.10 16.55
N ALA A 830 -9.96 16.30 17.84
CA ALA A 830 -10.71 15.37 18.67
C ALA A 830 -12.21 15.62 18.50
N THR A 831 -13.02 14.57 18.36
CA THR A 831 -14.48 14.65 18.17
C THR A 831 -15.18 13.73 19.15
N GLN A 832 -16.23 14.23 19.82
CA GLN A 832 -17.09 13.45 20.71
C GLN A 832 -18.54 13.90 20.59
N SER A 833 -19.47 12.96 20.47
CA SER A 833 -20.91 13.24 20.48
C SER A 833 -21.51 12.94 21.85
N TYR A 834 -22.28 13.88 22.38
CA TYR A 834 -23.03 13.72 23.62
C TYR A 834 -24.53 13.74 23.35
N TYR A 835 -25.25 12.86 24.03
CA TYR A 835 -26.70 12.74 24.02
C TYR A 835 -27.22 12.95 25.43
N ILE A 836 -28.17 13.86 25.61
CA ILE A 836 -28.87 14.06 26.88
C ILE A 836 -30.21 13.36 26.76
N LEU A 837 -30.38 12.30 27.55
CA LEU A 837 -31.53 11.41 27.52
C LEU A 837 -32.46 11.71 28.69
N ASP A 838 -33.77 11.64 28.43
CA ASP A 838 -34.81 11.64 29.44
C ASP A 838 -35.02 10.19 29.89
N SER A 839 -34.67 9.86 31.14
CA SER A 839 -34.64 8.47 31.60
C SER A 839 -36.01 7.79 31.66
N GLU A 840 -37.09 8.57 31.61
CA GLU A 840 -38.47 8.08 31.55
C GLU A 840 -38.97 7.92 30.11
N LYS A 841 -38.37 8.60 29.13
CA LYS A 841 -38.76 8.52 27.72
C LYS A 841 -37.81 7.68 26.88
N ASN A 842 -36.50 7.94 26.99
CA ASN A 842 -35.47 7.35 26.14
C ASN A 842 -35.04 5.99 26.66
N GLY A 843 -34.78 5.06 25.75
CA GLY A 843 -34.27 3.72 26.04
C GLY A 843 -35.13 2.61 25.47
N MET A 844 -34.69 1.38 25.72
CA MET A 844 -35.34 0.16 25.26
C MET A 844 -35.27 -0.91 26.35
N THR A 845 -36.15 -1.91 26.29
CA THR A 845 -36.06 -3.06 27.17
C THR A 845 -35.15 -4.10 26.53
N TYR A 846 -34.31 -4.75 27.34
CA TYR A 846 -33.52 -5.88 26.90
C TYR A 846 -33.90 -7.13 27.68
N ARG A 847 -33.81 -8.28 27.02
CA ARG A 847 -33.91 -9.61 27.61
C ARG A 847 -32.64 -10.37 27.28
N TYR A 848 -32.01 -10.94 28.30
CA TYR A 848 -30.77 -11.67 28.19
C TYR A 848 -31.01 -13.15 28.44
N TYR A 849 -30.44 -13.98 27.57
CA TYR A 849 -30.61 -15.42 27.53
C TYR A 849 -29.24 -16.09 27.51
N GLU A 850 -29.21 -17.33 27.96
CA GLU A 850 -27.98 -18.13 28.03
C GLU A 850 -28.22 -19.47 27.36
N GLY A 851 -27.32 -19.88 26.48
CA GLY A 851 -27.49 -21.08 25.67
C GLY A 851 -26.47 -21.16 24.54
N LYS A 852 -26.47 -22.29 23.85
CA LYS A 852 -25.62 -22.52 22.68
C LYS A 852 -26.49 -22.60 21.46
N TRP A 853 -26.20 -21.77 20.48
CA TRP A 853 -26.98 -21.64 19.26
C TRP A 853 -26.04 -21.51 18.06
N GLU A 854 -26.47 -22.03 16.92
CA GLU A 854 -25.82 -21.82 15.63
C GLU A 854 -26.60 -20.83 14.75
N TYR A 855 -27.85 -20.55 15.13
CA TYR A 855 -28.80 -19.63 14.52
C TYR A 855 -29.67 -18.99 15.61
N LEU A 856 -30.30 -17.85 15.32
CA LEU A 856 -31.17 -17.16 16.26
C LEU A 856 -32.23 -18.12 16.83
N PRO A 857 -32.32 -18.25 18.17
CA PRO A 857 -33.29 -19.13 18.78
C PRO A 857 -34.72 -18.62 18.64
N ASP A 858 -35.68 -19.52 18.81
CA ASP A 858 -37.06 -19.12 19.09
C ASP A 858 -37.16 -18.54 20.51
N PHE A 859 -36.97 -17.23 20.63
CA PHE A 859 -37.01 -16.50 21.89
C PHE A 859 -38.36 -16.57 22.61
N ALA A 860 -39.44 -16.92 21.91
CA ALA A 860 -40.75 -17.12 22.55
C ALA A 860 -40.80 -18.41 23.37
N SER A 861 -39.94 -19.39 23.03
CA SER A 861 -39.81 -20.66 23.75
C SER A 861 -38.83 -20.60 24.95
N LEU A 862 -38.08 -19.50 25.07
CA LEU A 862 -37.02 -19.35 26.07
C LEU A 862 -37.46 -18.50 27.27
N ILE A 863 -36.94 -18.85 28.45
CA ILE A 863 -37.06 -18.04 29.66
C ILE A 863 -35.84 -17.14 29.77
N ALA A 864 -36.05 -15.82 29.82
CA ALA A 864 -34.94 -14.87 29.98
C ALA A 864 -34.29 -15.03 31.36
N VAL A 865 -32.96 -15.04 31.39
CA VAL A 865 -32.16 -15.08 32.62
C VAL A 865 -32.24 -13.74 33.34
N THR A 866 -32.27 -12.64 32.58
CA THR A 866 -32.54 -11.31 33.12
C THR A 866 -33.24 -10.43 32.10
N THR A 867 -33.88 -9.38 32.60
CA THR A 867 -34.58 -8.37 31.81
C THR A 867 -34.32 -7.02 32.46
N GLY A 868 -34.10 -5.99 31.66
CA GLY A 868 -33.83 -4.66 32.17
C GLY A 868 -34.03 -3.58 31.12
N ARG A 869 -33.51 -2.39 31.42
CA ARG A 869 -33.50 -1.22 30.54
C ARG A 869 -32.07 -0.93 30.10
N CYS A 870 -31.90 -0.56 28.83
CA CYS A 870 -30.66 -0.02 28.28
C CYS A 870 -30.99 1.14 27.33
N TYR A 871 -29.97 1.89 26.92
CA TYR A 871 -30.15 3.14 26.19
C TYR A 871 -29.43 3.16 24.84
N ASP A 872 -28.59 2.16 24.60
CA ASP A 872 -27.96 1.86 23.34
C ASP A 872 -27.92 0.33 23.13
N PHE A 873 -27.35 -0.07 22.00
CA PHE A 873 -27.21 -1.47 21.60
C PHE A 873 -25.89 -2.10 22.05
N ASP A 874 -25.13 -1.45 22.95
CA ASP A 874 -23.87 -1.99 23.44
C ASP A 874 -24.14 -3.24 24.29
N PRO A 875 -23.68 -4.44 23.88
CA PRO A 875 -23.90 -5.64 24.65
C PRO A 875 -23.08 -5.66 25.95
N ASP A 876 -21.89 -5.03 25.99
CA ASP A 876 -20.90 -5.20 27.07
C ASP A 876 -21.46 -4.96 28.49
N PRO A 877 -22.22 -3.88 28.75
CA PRO A 877 -22.77 -3.62 30.08
C PRO A 877 -23.86 -4.62 30.50
N LEU A 878 -24.40 -5.38 29.54
CA LEU A 878 -25.55 -6.26 29.72
C LEU A 878 -25.14 -7.73 29.90
N LEU A 879 -23.90 -8.08 29.55
CA LEU A 879 -23.41 -9.46 29.56
C LEU A 879 -23.17 -9.97 30.99
N ARG A 880 -23.43 -11.27 31.19
CA ARG A 880 -23.10 -12.00 32.43
C ARG A 880 -22.02 -13.09 32.25
N ARG A 881 -21.63 -13.34 31.00
CA ARG A 881 -20.57 -14.26 30.56
C ARG A 881 -20.05 -13.74 29.21
N GLY A 882 -18.81 -14.08 28.87
CA GLY A 882 -18.17 -13.61 27.63
C GLY A 882 -18.53 -14.39 26.36
N SER A 883 -19.41 -15.39 26.40
CA SER A 883 -19.84 -16.17 25.23
C SER A 883 -21.10 -16.98 25.52
N SER A 884 -21.74 -17.55 24.49
CA SER A 884 -22.92 -18.42 24.61
C SER A 884 -24.09 -17.72 25.31
N PHE A 885 -24.44 -16.54 24.77
CA PHE A 885 -25.54 -15.71 25.23
C PHE A 885 -26.37 -15.20 24.04
N ALA A 886 -27.57 -14.72 24.34
CA ALA A 886 -28.39 -14.00 23.37
C ALA A 886 -29.10 -12.81 24.01
N LEU A 887 -29.34 -11.76 23.23
CA LEU A 887 -30.00 -10.53 23.63
C LEU A 887 -31.19 -10.28 22.71
N VAL A 888 -32.30 -9.84 23.30
CA VAL A 888 -33.44 -9.28 22.57
C VAL A 888 -33.67 -7.88 23.09
N PHE A 889 -33.65 -6.90 22.20
CA PHE A 889 -33.97 -5.52 22.47
C PHE A 889 -35.34 -5.18 21.88
N ASP A 890 -36.22 -4.59 22.67
CA ASP A 890 -37.53 -4.10 22.23
C ASP A 890 -37.65 -2.61 22.56
N GLY A 891 -37.98 -1.80 21.55
CA GLY A 891 -38.12 -0.36 21.73
C GLY A 891 -38.87 0.31 20.58
N PHE A 892 -38.90 1.64 20.60
CA PHE A 892 -39.45 2.46 19.53
C PHE A 892 -38.35 3.33 18.96
N LEU A 893 -38.24 3.36 17.64
CA LEU A 893 -37.39 4.28 16.92
C LEU A 893 -38.21 5.50 16.51
N GLU A 894 -37.78 6.68 16.91
CA GLU A 894 -38.34 7.94 16.44
C GLU A 894 -37.73 8.34 15.08
N VAL A 895 -38.61 8.56 14.11
CA VAL A 895 -38.26 9.05 12.77
C VAL A 895 -38.79 10.47 12.61
N GLU A 896 -37.91 11.44 12.41
CA GLU A 896 -38.32 12.85 12.25
C GLU A 896 -38.75 13.17 10.81
N THR A 897 -38.05 12.61 9.83
CA THR A 897 -38.32 12.84 8.40
C THR A 897 -38.71 11.53 7.75
N ALA A 898 -39.94 11.48 7.22
CA ALA A 898 -40.42 10.34 6.47
C ALA A 898 -39.53 10.03 5.24
N GLY A 899 -39.31 8.76 4.95
CA GLY A 899 -38.61 8.31 3.76
C GLY A 899 -38.05 6.90 3.87
N GLU A 900 -37.22 6.51 2.92
CA GLU A 900 -36.53 5.22 2.95
C GLU A 900 -35.36 5.26 3.93
N PHE A 901 -35.36 4.36 4.90
CA PHE A 901 -34.25 4.12 5.82
C PHE A 901 -33.54 2.83 5.43
N THR A 902 -32.22 2.89 5.35
CA THR A 902 -31.36 1.70 5.28
C THR A 902 -30.79 1.45 6.67
N PHE A 903 -31.06 0.28 7.23
CA PHE A 903 -30.44 -0.20 8.47
C PHE A 903 -29.27 -1.10 8.15
N TYR A 904 -28.24 -1.04 8.98
CA TYR A 904 -27.02 -1.84 8.90
C TYR A 904 -26.83 -2.55 10.24
N LEU A 905 -26.68 -3.87 10.19
CA LEU A 905 -26.34 -4.72 11.34
C LEU A 905 -24.97 -5.32 11.11
N ASN A 906 -24.00 -4.94 11.92
CA ASN A 906 -22.69 -5.57 11.96
C ASN A 906 -22.56 -6.37 13.25
N SER A 907 -22.44 -7.70 13.16
CA SER A 907 -22.37 -8.57 14.32
C SER A 907 -21.36 -9.70 14.16
N ASN A 908 -20.77 -10.15 15.27
CA ASN A 908 -20.15 -11.48 15.38
C ASN A 908 -21.26 -12.47 15.75
N ASP A 909 -21.48 -13.49 14.92
CA ASP A 909 -22.63 -14.39 14.90
C ASP A 909 -23.98 -13.67 14.67
N GLY A 910 -25.08 -14.37 14.94
CA GLY A 910 -26.37 -14.07 14.36
C GLY A 910 -27.08 -12.85 14.95
N SER A 911 -27.55 -11.94 14.10
CA SER A 911 -28.45 -10.85 14.48
C SER A 911 -29.60 -10.62 13.50
N ARG A 912 -30.71 -10.07 13.98
CA ARG A 912 -31.88 -9.75 13.16
C ARG A 912 -32.62 -8.52 13.68
N LEU A 913 -32.89 -7.56 12.80
CA LEU A 913 -33.68 -6.37 13.08
C LEU A 913 -35.05 -6.47 12.41
N MET A 914 -36.09 -6.33 13.21
CA MET A 914 -37.46 -6.15 12.77
C MET A 914 -37.94 -4.74 13.09
N VAL A 915 -38.64 -4.10 12.16
CA VAL A 915 -39.31 -2.80 12.36
C VAL A 915 -40.75 -2.94 11.88
N LYS A 916 -41.74 -2.49 12.68
CA LYS A 916 -43.18 -2.69 12.41
C LYS A 916 -43.54 -4.16 12.12
N GLN A 917 -42.94 -5.11 12.84
CA GLN A 917 -43.12 -6.56 12.65
C GLN A 917 -42.60 -7.11 11.31
N SER A 918 -41.97 -6.29 10.46
CA SER A 918 -41.32 -6.74 9.23
C SER A 918 -39.83 -6.95 9.51
N GLU A 919 -39.28 -8.08 9.07
CA GLU A 919 -37.82 -8.30 9.07
C GLU A 919 -37.18 -7.34 8.07
N VAL A 920 -36.29 -6.46 8.56
CA VAL A 920 -35.62 -5.44 7.75
C VAL A 920 -34.22 -5.91 7.40
N VAL A 921 -33.48 -6.46 8.36
CA VAL A 921 -32.13 -6.96 8.17
C VAL A 921 -31.98 -8.27 8.93
N SER A 922 -31.42 -9.28 8.28
CA SER A 922 -31.01 -10.54 8.91
C SER A 922 -29.55 -10.82 8.59
N ASN A 923 -28.78 -11.05 9.64
CA ASN A 923 -27.38 -11.44 9.64
C ASN A 923 -27.26 -12.68 10.53
N ASP A 924 -28.09 -13.69 10.29
CA ASP A 924 -28.17 -14.89 11.14
C ASP A 924 -27.12 -15.95 10.75
N GLY A 925 -26.75 -16.80 11.70
CA GLY A 925 -25.75 -17.87 11.55
C GLY A 925 -24.43 -17.60 12.27
N LEU A 926 -23.53 -18.59 12.24
CA LEU A 926 -22.17 -18.46 12.78
C LEU A 926 -21.25 -17.76 11.78
N HIS A 927 -20.63 -16.65 12.20
CA HIS A 927 -19.67 -15.91 11.39
C HIS A 927 -18.93 -14.88 12.23
N GLY A 928 -17.68 -14.55 11.86
CA GLY A 928 -16.99 -13.35 12.36
C GLY A 928 -17.77 -12.06 12.11
N ASN A 929 -17.26 -10.91 12.57
CA ASN A 929 -17.85 -9.59 12.29
C ASN A 929 -18.19 -9.42 10.80
N LYS A 930 -19.49 -9.31 10.52
CA LYS A 930 -20.03 -9.15 9.18
C LYS A 930 -21.16 -8.14 9.23
N GLU A 931 -21.19 -7.21 8.29
CA GLU A 931 -22.29 -6.25 8.14
C GLU A 931 -23.29 -6.73 7.08
N MET A 932 -24.57 -6.70 7.43
CA MET A 932 -25.70 -6.84 6.50
C MET A 932 -26.54 -5.59 6.56
N GLN A 933 -27.26 -5.30 5.47
CA GLN A 933 -28.13 -4.14 5.38
C GLN A 933 -29.51 -4.49 4.85
N GLY A 934 -30.46 -3.61 5.09
CA GLY A 934 -31.80 -3.74 4.53
C GLY A 934 -32.60 -2.46 4.68
N LYS A 935 -33.64 -2.33 3.86
CA LYS A 935 -34.34 -1.07 3.65
C LYS A 935 -35.79 -1.19 4.09
N ILE A 936 -36.31 -0.11 4.66
CA ILE A 936 -37.72 0.03 4.98
C ILE A 936 -38.14 1.49 4.85
N TYR A 937 -39.32 1.73 4.29
CA TYR A 937 -39.92 3.06 4.29
C TYR A 937 -40.58 3.34 5.64
N LEU A 938 -40.19 4.43 6.29
CA LEU A 938 -40.73 4.87 7.57
C LEU A 938 -41.38 6.25 7.42
N GLU A 939 -42.59 6.38 7.95
CA GLU A 939 -43.26 7.68 8.10
C GLU A 939 -42.66 8.48 9.25
N THR A 940 -42.91 9.78 9.35
CA THR A 940 -42.56 10.54 10.56
C THR A 940 -43.34 9.97 11.76
N GLY A 941 -42.66 9.74 12.89
CA GLY A 941 -43.24 9.24 14.13
C GLY A 941 -42.50 8.04 14.73
N LEU A 942 -43.16 7.35 15.68
CA LEU A 942 -42.60 6.22 16.41
C LEU A 942 -42.85 4.89 15.69
N HIS A 943 -41.79 4.11 15.51
CA HIS A 943 -41.85 2.79 14.89
C HIS A 943 -41.36 1.73 15.87
N PRO A 944 -42.18 0.73 16.24
CA PRO A 944 -41.70 -0.34 17.09
C PRO A 944 -40.63 -1.15 16.36
N PHE A 945 -39.54 -1.45 17.05
CA PHE A 945 -38.52 -2.37 16.56
C PHE A 945 -38.25 -3.49 17.57
N ARG A 946 -37.75 -4.60 17.06
CA ARG A 946 -37.10 -5.64 17.83
C ARG A 946 -35.78 -5.99 17.18
N LEU A 947 -34.71 -6.00 17.97
CA LEU A 947 -33.41 -6.51 17.56
C LEU A 947 -33.10 -7.77 18.35
N GLU A 948 -32.72 -8.83 17.65
CA GLU A 948 -32.32 -10.11 18.23
C GLU A 948 -30.85 -10.35 17.89
N TYR A 949 -30.09 -10.87 18.85
CA TYR A 949 -28.65 -11.11 18.71
C TYR A 949 -28.24 -12.35 19.53
N PHE A 950 -27.34 -13.19 19.01
CA PHE A 950 -26.64 -14.21 19.80
C PHE A 950 -25.15 -14.27 19.47
N ASP A 951 -24.35 -14.70 20.44
CA ASP A 951 -22.92 -15.01 20.28
C ASP A 951 -22.65 -16.44 20.77
N ALA A 952 -22.06 -17.28 19.92
CA ALA A 952 -21.73 -18.67 20.22
C ALA A 952 -20.34 -18.83 20.87
N GLY A 953 -19.40 -17.93 20.57
CA GLY A 953 -18.10 -17.80 21.23
C GLY A 953 -17.02 -17.13 20.38
N GLY A 954 -15.90 -16.76 21.01
CA GLY A 954 -14.87 -15.92 20.40
C GLY A 954 -14.91 -14.50 20.96
N SER A 955 -14.96 -13.48 20.09
CA SER A 955 -15.07 -12.06 20.46
C SER A 955 -16.43 -11.49 20.06
N HIS A 956 -17.33 -11.17 20.99
CA HIS A 956 -18.66 -10.65 20.63
C HIS A 956 -18.59 -9.20 20.11
N SER A 957 -19.49 -8.85 19.19
CA SER A 957 -19.72 -7.45 18.81
C SER A 957 -21.09 -7.27 18.14
N LEU A 958 -21.70 -6.11 18.37
CA LEU A 958 -22.97 -5.71 17.76
C LEU A 958 -22.97 -4.20 17.53
N ASP A 959 -23.07 -3.80 16.27
CA ASP A 959 -23.22 -2.41 15.84
C ASP A 959 -24.48 -2.24 14.99
N VAL A 960 -25.31 -1.27 15.37
CA VAL A 960 -26.56 -0.94 14.68
C VAL A 960 -26.47 0.49 14.15
N SER A 961 -26.49 0.62 12.83
CA SER A 961 -26.43 1.91 12.14
C SER A 961 -27.59 2.09 11.20
N TYR A 962 -27.88 3.34 10.84
CA TYR A 962 -28.91 3.67 9.86
C TYR A 962 -28.49 4.84 8.97
N GLN A 963 -29.12 4.91 7.81
CA GLN A 963 -29.05 6.00 6.85
C GLN A 963 -30.47 6.32 6.39
N GLY A 964 -30.78 7.59 6.17
CA GLY A 964 -32.12 8.01 5.75
C GLY A 964 -32.13 9.45 5.21
N PRO A 965 -33.31 10.03 4.97
CA PRO A 965 -33.43 11.39 4.46
C PRO A 965 -32.67 12.40 5.34
N GLY A 966 -31.66 13.07 4.77
CA GLY A 966 -30.83 14.05 5.48
C GLY A 966 -29.85 13.45 6.50
N ILE A 967 -29.77 12.12 6.62
CA ILE A 967 -28.94 11.40 7.58
C ILE A 967 -27.91 10.55 6.81
N LYS A 968 -26.62 10.90 6.92
CA LYS A 968 -25.53 10.00 6.49
C LYS A 968 -25.50 8.77 7.39
N LYS A 969 -24.94 7.65 6.90
CA LYS A 969 -24.77 6.42 7.71
C LYS A 969 -24.11 6.77 9.05
N GLN A 970 -24.83 6.55 10.14
CA GLN A 970 -24.37 6.79 11.50
C GLN A 970 -24.96 5.70 12.42
N LYS A 971 -24.36 5.50 13.59
CA LYS A 971 -24.98 4.66 14.63
C LYS A 971 -26.37 5.20 14.98
N VAL A 972 -27.31 4.31 15.28
CA VAL A 972 -28.66 4.74 15.70
C VAL A 972 -28.51 5.56 16.99
N PRO A 973 -28.87 6.85 16.99
CA PRO A 973 -28.67 7.71 18.15
C PRO A 973 -29.57 7.30 19.33
N ALA A 974 -29.01 7.25 20.54
CA ALA A 974 -29.74 6.86 21.75
C ALA A 974 -30.94 7.77 22.06
N ASP A 975 -30.87 9.06 21.68
CA ASP A 975 -31.96 10.02 21.83
C ASP A 975 -33.15 9.74 20.90
N ARG A 976 -32.98 8.85 19.91
CA ARG A 976 -34.04 8.39 19.00
C ARG A 976 -34.64 7.06 19.39
N ILE A 977 -34.15 6.44 20.47
CA ILE A 977 -34.68 5.19 20.99
C ILE A 977 -35.54 5.53 22.21
N LEU A 978 -36.78 5.08 22.19
CA LEU A 978 -37.80 5.44 23.17
C LEU A 978 -38.50 4.21 23.73
N PHE A 979 -38.85 4.26 25.02
CA PHE A 979 -39.73 3.30 25.64
C PHE A 979 -41.16 3.42 25.09
N GLN A 980 -41.94 2.36 25.23
CA GLN A 980 -43.37 2.43 24.95
C GLN A 980 -44.02 3.46 25.88
N GLN A 981 -44.44 4.62 25.35
CA GLN A 981 -45.25 5.55 26.12
C GLN A 981 -46.65 4.96 26.31
N THR A 982 -46.94 4.44 27.51
CA THR A 982 -48.33 4.30 27.97
C THR A 982 -48.94 5.69 28.00
N ARG A 983 -49.95 5.92 27.15
CA ARG A 983 -50.75 7.15 27.15
C ARG A 983 -51.33 7.47 28.53
#